data_AF-A0A945A9M4-F1
#
_entry.id   AF-A0A945A9M4-F1
#
_cell.length_a   1.000
_cell.length_b   1.000
_cell.length_c   1.000
_cell.angle_alpha   90.00
_cell.angle_beta   90.00
_cell.angle_gamma   90.00
#
_symmetry.space_group_name_H-M   'P 1'
#
loop_
_entity.id
_entity.type
_entity.pdbx_description
1 polymer ?
#
loop_
_entity_poly.entity_id
_entity_poly.type
_entity_poly.pdbx_seq_one_letter_code
_entity_poly.pdbx_strand_id
1 'polypeptide(L)'
;MARVLVAIIVIGYWGTGVLWAEMSAMQVDSLYLAILKREGTAYDKKQKNVFDNQVKKAITAYGHISQLDVENAENYYRLAKLYLVLNTVNDRQRAKRAIDEAIRLDRNNVDYQLMLGKLLWSQMFWYNGNAQYEMVVEAFPEDRQAIAKAHYWMGYYVLQGFLAYQDRLVMGNEEFSEADRLKAILSFKKSIVADPNFRDPYYHLGLVYLESNQPDSLIYYARQLIQRYPEDAQAFLFCGLGYQTMGDELQAYEFYTTALQMVSPQDRKMLESIEYVATDADLSLIENDGGMDRFWQQKDPLLLTTFNESKMDHYRRVAYANLRFSRILRGIPGWQTDQGKTYIKFGPYFSRSVYERRETWHYGDFRIHFRSGSDLDAWYFDGEDMNEAAASLATGYWPDHGRIHFQKQPATFHDPYRAQKYSMPYQVAAFPMQDSIRLAVAYAIPVSQVDVSQTDHIDEGLFLFDAHWDSVYRQVKKTYVYEYKTQRTPEGLFWISQCELVLPQDTYQVVAEVGDYKTGMIGTFRMVKEGFSRDTILTMSDPLLASKIDVLKPYPESFQDLDITQNPLRTFRQSDFLHLYFEIYGLTHDDFGRTDYDVSYRVGWPRDEEVDASLFLALEKSDAQLLITKSGLAPDGFRNYQVNYVLPEQPHLVQKRGNNDTETEVTVNYEGDRTNEFIYMNIDLSQVPVGIHQLHVTVRHMGNRISRQMYFRVME
;
A
#
# COMPACT_ATOMS: atom_id res chain seq x y z
N MET A 1 -75.94 15.59 18.75
CA MET A 1 -74.53 15.87 19.10
C MET A 1 -73.68 14.61 19.35
N ALA A 2 -74.20 13.55 20.00
CA ALA A 2 -73.40 12.33 20.25
C ALA A 2 -72.93 11.57 18.99
N ARG A 3 -73.66 11.62 17.87
CA ARG A 3 -73.23 11.00 16.60
C ARG A 3 -72.17 11.80 15.82
N VAL A 4 -72.05 13.11 16.07
CA VAL A 4 -71.03 13.98 15.46
C VAL A 4 -69.72 13.90 16.25
N LEU A 5 -69.78 13.71 17.58
CA LEU A 5 -68.58 13.46 18.38
C LEU A 5 -67.94 12.09 18.10
N VAL A 6 -68.72 11.04 17.86
CA VAL A 6 -68.18 9.73 17.47
C VAL A 6 -67.58 9.76 16.06
N ALA A 7 -68.15 10.52 15.13
CA ALA A 7 -67.54 10.72 13.81
C ALA A 7 -66.24 11.54 13.89
N ILE A 8 -66.15 12.56 14.76
CA ILE A 8 -64.92 13.36 14.95
C ILE A 8 -63.86 12.59 15.75
N ILE A 9 -64.23 11.71 16.67
CA ILE A 9 -63.29 10.84 17.41
C ILE A 9 -62.82 9.67 16.52
N VAL A 10 -63.67 9.13 15.65
CA VAL A 10 -63.27 8.12 14.64
C VAL A 10 -62.39 8.78 13.57
N ILE A 11 -62.72 9.96 13.05
CA ILE A 11 -61.85 10.69 12.10
C ILE A 11 -60.55 11.18 12.78
N GLY A 12 -60.58 11.53 14.07
CA GLY A 12 -59.43 11.93 14.85
C GLY A 12 -58.46 10.79 15.18
N TYR A 13 -58.96 9.61 15.59
CA TYR A 13 -58.13 8.43 15.82
C TYR A 13 -57.58 7.85 14.50
N TRP A 14 -58.39 7.83 13.45
CA TRP A 14 -57.97 7.30 12.13
C TRP A 14 -57.01 8.25 11.42
N GLY A 15 -57.24 9.57 11.52
CA GLY A 15 -56.33 10.60 11.03
C GLY A 15 -54.98 10.57 11.73
N THR A 16 -54.93 10.36 13.05
CA THR A 16 -53.64 10.25 13.78
C THR A 16 -52.87 8.97 13.46
N GLY A 17 -53.55 7.86 13.17
CA GLY A 17 -52.92 6.60 12.77
C GLY A 17 -52.33 6.67 11.35
N VAL A 18 -53.08 7.25 10.40
CA VAL A 18 -52.60 7.50 9.03
C VAL A 18 -51.48 8.53 9.03
N LEU A 19 -51.59 9.65 9.76
CA LEU A 19 -50.53 10.65 9.88
C LEU A 19 -49.27 10.08 10.56
N TRP A 20 -49.41 9.26 11.60
CA TRP A 20 -48.25 8.63 12.26
C TRP A 20 -47.61 7.55 11.38
N ALA A 21 -48.42 6.81 10.63
CA ALA A 21 -47.96 5.84 9.64
C ALA A 21 -47.25 6.54 8.47
N GLU A 22 -47.81 7.63 7.94
CA GLU A 22 -47.22 8.49 6.90
C GLU A 22 -45.96 9.21 7.38
N MET A 23 -45.89 9.66 8.63
CA MET A 23 -44.67 10.24 9.21
C MET A 23 -43.58 9.18 9.43
N SER A 24 -43.94 7.99 9.88
CA SER A 24 -43.00 6.85 10.02
C SER A 24 -42.50 6.35 8.66
N ALA A 25 -43.41 6.31 7.68
CA ALA A 25 -43.18 6.04 6.27
C ALA A 25 -42.26 7.08 5.61
N MET A 26 -42.51 8.37 5.81
CA MET A 26 -41.66 9.47 5.35
C MET A 26 -40.29 9.43 6.02
N GLN A 27 -40.20 9.07 7.30
CA GLN A 27 -38.91 8.82 7.95
C GLN A 27 -38.17 7.65 7.31
N VAL A 28 -38.86 6.58 6.89
CA VAL A 28 -38.24 5.43 6.22
C VAL A 28 -37.86 5.73 4.78
N ASP A 29 -38.67 6.47 4.03
CA ASP A 29 -38.33 6.96 2.68
C ASP A 29 -37.21 8.00 2.74
N SER A 30 -37.21 8.88 3.73
CA SER A 30 -36.11 9.82 4.00
C SER A 30 -34.86 9.09 4.46
N LEU A 31 -34.97 8.02 5.24
CA LEU A 31 -33.83 7.18 5.65
C LEU A 31 -33.31 6.37 4.47
N TYR A 32 -34.19 5.81 3.64
CA TYR A 32 -33.86 5.11 2.40
C TYR A 32 -33.20 6.04 1.38
N LEU A 33 -33.74 7.24 1.17
CA LEU A 33 -33.13 8.28 0.33
C LEU A 33 -31.87 8.87 0.97
N ALA A 34 -31.79 8.97 2.30
CA ALA A 34 -30.57 9.38 2.99
C ALA A 34 -29.48 8.30 2.98
N ILE A 35 -29.84 7.02 2.89
CA ILE A 35 -28.93 5.88 2.71
C ILE A 35 -28.49 5.78 1.24
N LEU A 36 -29.40 6.01 0.29
CA LEU A 36 -29.06 6.13 -1.13
C LEU A 36 -28.25 7.41 -1.44
N LYS A 37 -28.45 8.51 -0.69
CA LYS A 37 -27.65 9.74 -0.78
C LYS A 37 -26.37 9.71 0.06
N ARG A 38 -26.27 8.84 1.08
CA ARG A 38 -25.04 8.57 1.81
C ARG A 38 -24.30 7.43 1.14
N GLU A 39 -23.65 7.76 0.03
CA GLU A 39 -22.47 7.03 -0.43
C GLU A 39 -21.38 7.14 0.66
N GLY A 40 -21.51 6.42 1.79
CA GLY A 40 -20.34 6.20 2.65
C GLY A 40 -20.45 6.10 4.18
N THR A 41 -21.62 5.84 4.79
CA THR A 41 -21.63 5.57 6.26
C THR A 41 -21.51 4.08 6.61
N ALA A 42 -20.67 3.78 7.60
CA ALA A 42 -20.37 2.44 8.11
C ALA A 42 -21.64 1.66 8.50
N TYR A 43 -21.93 0.58 7.78
CA TYR A 43 -23.09 -0.29 7.99
C TYR A 43 -22.66 -1.53 8.80
N ASP A 44 -22.68 -1.41 10.13
CA ASP A 44 -22.48 -2.53 11.06
C ASP A 44 -23.67 -3.50 10.97
N LYS A 45 -23.44 -4.80 11.25
CA LYS A 45 -24.48 -5.84 11.44
C LYS A 45 -25.55 -5.39 12.44
N LYS A 46 -25.18 -4.58 13.44
CA LYS A 46 -26.11 -3.92 14.37
C LYS A 46 -27.01 -2.89 13.68
N GLN A 47 -26.47 -2.10 12.76
CA GLN A 47 -27.23 -1.14 11.96
C GLN A 47 -28.12 -1.85 10.92
N LYS A 48 -27.69 -2.97 10.34
CA LYS A 48 -28.54 -3.81 9.48
C LYS A 48 -29.79 -4.28 10.22
N ASN A 49 -29.63 -4.81 11.43
CA ASN A 49 -30.77 -5.27 12.22
C ASN A 49 -31.71 -4.11 12.59
N VAL A 50 -31.16 -2.91 12.83
CA VAL A 50 -31.97 -1.70 13.07
C VAL A 50 -32.70 -1.27 11.81
N PHE A 51 -32.05 -1.26 10.65
CA PHE A 51 -32.62 -0.92 9.35
C PHE A 51 -33.70 -1.91 8.92
N ASP A 52 -33.41 -3.21 8.92
CA ASP A 52 -34.38 -4.25 8.57
C ASP A 52 -35.60 -4.19 9.51
N ASN A 53 -35.40 -3.83 10.78
CA ASN A 53 -36.49 -3.61 11.73
C ASN A 53 -37.29 -2.34 11.41
N GLN A 54 -36.65 -1.25 10.99
CA GLN A 54 -37.35 -0.04 10.53
C GLN A 54 -38.14 -0.28 9.24
N VAL A 55 -37.57 -1.01 8.28
CA VAL A 55 -38.27 -1.43 7.05
C VAL A 55 -39.48 -2.31 7.39
N LYS A 56 -39.33 -3.28 8.30
CA LYS A 56 -40.44 -4.12 8.77
C LYS A 56 -41.54 -3.30 9.44
N LYS A 57 -41.19 -2.30 10.26
CA LYS A 57 -42.16 -1.37 10.85
C LYS A 57 -42.90 -0.56 9.79
N ALA A 58 -42.19 -0.06 8.78
CA ALA A 58 -42.79 0.66 7.65
C ALA A 58 -43.76 -0.23 6.87
N ILE A 59 -43.38 -1.49 6.60
CA ILE A 59 -44.26 -2.48 5.94
C ILE A 59 -45.54 -2.68 6.76
N THR A 60 -45.45 -2.78 8.09
CA THR A 60 -46.64 -2.88 8.95
C THR A 60 -47.51 -1.62 8.85
N ALA A 61 -46.92 -0.43 8.89
CA ALA A 61 -47.64 0.84 8.81
C ALA A 61 -48.37 1.03 7.47
N TYR A 62 -47.67 0.86 6.35
CA TYR A 62 -48.26 0.92 5.01
C TYR A 62 -49.25 -0.24 4.76
N GLY A 63 -49.03 -1.40 5.40
CA GLY A 63 -50.00 -2.50 5.41
C GLY A 63 -51.32 -2.10 6.05
N HIS A 64 -51.30 -1.34 7.15
CA HIS A 64 -52.51 -0.77 7.74
C HIS A 64 -53.15 0.28 6.83
N ILE A 65 -52.37 1.21 6.27
CA ILE A 65 -52.90 2.21 5.32
C ILE A 65 -53.63 1.51 4.16
N SER A 66 -53.07 0.41 3.63
CA SER A 66 -53.69 -0.38 2.55
C SER A 66 -55.04 -1.00 2.94
N GLN A 67 -55.31 -1.20 4.23
CA GLN A 67 -56.61 -1.69 4.72
C GLN A 67 -57.63 -0.56 4.86
N LEU A 68 -57.18 0.67 5.15
CA LEU A 68 -58.05 1.83 5.33
C LEU A 68 -58.36 2.52 4.00
N ASP A 69 -57.41 2.46 3.05
CA ASP A 69 -57.50 3.07 1.73
C ASP A 69 -56.99 2.09 0.66
N VAL A 70 -57.91 1.25 0.19
CA VAL A 70 -57.65 0.17 -0.78
C VAL A 70 -57.45 0.65 -2.22
N GLU A 71 -57.74 1.93 -2.51
CA GLU A 71 -57.62 2.51 -3.85
C GLU A 71 -56.33 3.34 -4.00
N ASN A 72 -55.48 3.37 -2.97
CA ASN A 72 -54.24 4.11 -2.96
C ASN A 72 -53.10 3.37 -3.68
N ALA A 73 -52.98 3.59 -4.99
CA ALA A 73 -51.95 2.96 -5.83
C ALA A 73 -50.52 3.24 -5.33
N GLU A 74 -50.26 4.47 -4.88
CA GLU A 74 -48.94 4.93 -4.42
C GLU A 74 -48.50 4.19 -3.15
N ASN A 75 -49.43 3.89 -2.25
CA ASN A 75 -49.17 3.11 -1.05
C ASN A 75 -48.76 1.65 -1.39
N TYR A 76 -49.42 1.02 -2.36
CA TYR A 76 -49.00 -0.30 -2.85
C TYR A 76 -47.63 -0.27 -3.53
N TYR A 77 -47.33 0.78 -4.30
CA TYR A 77 -46.00 0.99 -4.87
C TYR A 77 -44.92 1.12 -3.79
N ARG A 78 -45.18 1.86 -2.71
CA ARG A 78 -44.28 1.98 -1.54
C ARG A 78 -44.06 0.64 -0.84
N LEU A 79 -45.12 -0.15 -0.64
CA LEU A 79 -45.00 -1.52 -0.12
C LEU A 79 -44.12 -2.38 -1.03
N ALA A 80 -44.30 -2.31 -2.35
CA ALA A 80 -43.49 -3.05 -3.30
C ALA A 80 -41.98 -2.71 -3.15
N LYS A 81 -41.65 -1.42 -3.03
CA LYS A 81 -40.28 -0.97 -2.78
C LYS A 81 -39.72 -1.53 -1.47
N LEU A 82 -40.47 -1.44 -0.37
CA LEU A 82 -40.01 -1.92 0.94
C LEU A 82 -39.79 -3.44 0.97
N TYR A 83 -40.69 -4.20 0.35
CA TYR A 83 -40.49 -5.64 0.22
C TYR A 83 -39.27 -5.99 -0.65
N LEU A 84 -39.04 -5.22 -1.72
CA LEU A 84 -37.86 -5.41 -2.57
C LEU A 84 -36.56 -5.09 -1.83
N VAL A 85 -36.55 -4.12 -0.91
CA VAL A 85 -35.39 -3.81 -0.05
C VAL A 85 -34.98 -5.00 0.81
N LEU A 86 -35.95 -5.73 1.38
CA LEU A 86 -35.66 -6.96 2.15
C LEU A 86 -35.11 -8.07 1.24
N ASN A 87 -35.62 -8.16 0.01
CA ASN A 87 -35.15 -9.05 -1.05
C ASN A 87 -35.09 -10.55 -0.67
N THR A 88 -35.95 -11.03 0.24
CA THR A 88 -36.09 -12.48 0.48
C THR A 88 -36.98 -13.11 -0.60
N VAL A 89 -36.95 -14.44 -0.75
CA VAL A 89 -37.81 -15.14 -1.71
C VAL A 89 -39.30 -14.79 -1.50
N ASN A 90 -39.75 -14.77 -0.25
CA ASN A 90 -41.13 -14.45 0.09
C ASN A 90 -41.45 -12.96 -0.08
N ASP A 91 -40.51 -12.07 0.28
CA ASP A 91 -40.71 -10.64 0.13
C ASP A 91 -40.72 -10.22 -1.35
N ARG A 92 -39.92 -10.84 -2.23
CA ARG A 92 -40.04 -10.64 -3.69
C ARG A 92 -41.44 -10.99 -4.23
N GLN A 93 -42.07 -12.03 -3.70
CA GLN A 93 -43.44 -12.41 -4.07
C GLN A 93 -44.48 -11.41 -3.53
N ARG A 94 -44.28 -10.90 -2.31
CA ARG A 94 -45.11 -9.83 -1.76
C ARG A 94 -44.95 -8.51 -2.53
N ALA A 95 -43.72 -8.18 -2.90
CA ALA A 95 -43.41 -7.01 -3.72
C ALA A 95 -44.10 -7.09 -5.09
N LYS A 96 -44.07 -8.27 -5.73
CA LYS A 96 -44.79 -8.48 -6.98
C LYS A 96 -46.30 -8.30 -6.83
N ARG A 97 -46.92 -8.86 -5.80
CA ARG A 97 -48.36 -8.65 -5.57
C ARG A 97 -48.70 -7.18 -5.34
N ALA A 98 -47.88 -6.48 -4.57
CA ALA A 98 -48.08 -5.05 -4.31
C ALA A 98 -47.92 -4.22 -5.59
N ILE A 99 -46.93 -4.48 -6.44
CA ILE A 99 -46.79 -3.73 -7.70
C ILE A 99 -47.91 -4.03 -8.69
N ASP A 100 -48.38 -5.28 -8.74
CA ASP A 100 -49.49 -5.67 -9.62
C ASP A 100 -50.78 -4.92 -9.22
N GLU A 101 -51.04 -4.73 -7.91
CA GLU A 101 -52.16 -3.91 -7.44
C GLU A 101 -51.99 -2.42 -7.74
N ALA A 102 -50.77 -1.87 -7.58
CA ALA A 102 -50.49 -0.48 -7.94
C ALA A 102 -50.76 -0.22 -9.44
N ILE A 103 -50.33 -1.12 -10.31
CA ILE A 103 -50.57 -1.06 -11.76
C ILE A 103 -52.05 -1.26 -12.11
N ARG A 104 -52.77 -2.11 -11.37
CA ARG A 104 -54.23 -2.29 -11.55
C ARG A 104 -54.98 -0.99 -11.28
N LEU A 105 -54.57 -0.24 -10.26
CA LEU A 105 -55.20 1.02 -9.84
C LEU A 105 -54.79 2.20 -10.73
N ASP A 106 -53.52 2.26 -11.14
CA ASP A 106 -53.03 3.26 -12.09
C ASP A 106 -52.04 2.63 -13.08
N ARG A 107 -52.58 2.23 -14.23
CA ARG A 107 -51.83 1.51 -15.27
C ARG A 107 -50.84 2.40 -16.02
N ASN A 108 -51.11 3.70 -16.10
CA ASN A 108 -50.32 4.64 -16.90
C ASN A 108 -49.17 5.27 -16.11
N ASN A 109 -49.01 4.90 -14.84
CA ASN A 109 -47.89 5.35 -14.04
C ASN A 109 -46.59 4.65 -14.46
N VAL A 110 -45.66 5.42 -15.01
CA VAL A 110 -44.40 4.89 -15.56
C VAL A 110 -43.47 4.33 -14.49
N ASP A 111 -43.46 4.90 -13.27
CA ASP A 111 -42.61 4.41 -12.18
C ASP A 111 -43.05 3.01 -11.73
N TYR A 112 -44.35 2.69 -11.79
CA TYR A 112 -44.86 1.37 -11.46
C TYR A 112 -44.45 0.33 -12.51
N GLN A 113 -44.49 0.71 -13.79
CA GLN A 113 -44.08 -0.15 -14.90
C GLN A 113 -42.56 -0.42 -14.87
N LEU A 114 -41.75 0.60 -14.55
CA LEU A 114 -40.30 0.46 -14.36
C LEU A 114 -39.97 -0.46 -13.16
N MET A 115 -40.73 -0.34 -12.07
CA MET A 115 -40.58 -1.19 -10.89
C MET A 115 -40.96 -2.64 -11.15
N LEU A 116 -42.00 -2.91 -11.95
CA LEU A 116 -42.34 -4.26 -12.36
C LEU A 116 -41.18 -4.92 -13.12
N GLY A 117 -40.54 -4.20 -14.04
CA GLY A 117 -39.34 -4.70 -14.74
C GLY A 117 -38.23 -5.09 -13.77
N LYS A 118 -37.99 -4.25 -12.75
CA LYS A 118 -36.97 -4.47 -11.71
C LYS A 118 -37.29 -5.70 -10.85
N LEU A 119 -38.57 -5.88 -10.53
CA LEU A 119 -39.07 -7.00 -9.75
C LEU A 119 -38.94 -8.33 -10.49
N LEU A 120 -39.36 -8.36 -11.76
CA LEU A 120 -39.23 -9.55 -12.62
C LEU A 120 -37.76 -10.00 -12.70
N TRP A 121 -36.84 -9.04 -12.84
CA TRP A 121 -35.42 -9.36 -12.84
C TRP A 121 -34.93 -9.93 -11.50
N SER A 122 -35.29 -9.32 -10.36
CA SER A 122 -34.89 -9.83 -9.04
C SER A 122 -35.43 -11.23 -8.73
N GLN A 123 -36.49 -11.65 -9.44
CA GLN A 123 -37.06 -13.00 -9.40
C GLN A 123 -36.43 -13.98 -10.41
N MET A 124 -35.38 -13.58 -11.12
CA MET A 124 -34.71 -14.33 -12.21
C MET A 124 -35.52 -14.45 -13.52
N PHE A 125 -36.60 -13.68 -13.68
CA PHE A 125 -37.34 -13.60 -14.95
C PHE A 125 -36.72 -12.53 -15.86
N TRP A 126 -35.44 -12.70 -16.22
CA TRP A 126 -34.65 -11.67 -16.91
C TRP A 126 -35.26 -11.24 -18.24
N TYR A 127 -35.75 -12.19 -19.05
CA TYR A 127 -36.41 -11.92 -20.33
C TYR A 127 -37.67 -11.07 -20.15
N ASN A 128 -38.52 -11.41 -19.18
CA ASN A 128 -39.74 -10.66 -18.88
C ASN A 128 -39.42 -9.26 -18.35
N GLY A 129 -38.38 -9.14 -17.51
CA GLY A 129 -37.91 -7.85 -17.03
C GLY A 129 -37.45 -6.95 -18.19
N ASN A 130 -36.64 -7.49 -19.12
CA ASN A 130 -36.16 -6.73 -20.27
C ASN A 130 -37.32 -6.30 -21.19
N ALA A 131 -38.22 -7.23 -21.53
CA ALA A 131 -39.42 -6.93 -22.33
C ALA A 131 -40.30 -5.84 -21.67
N GLN A 132 -40.42 -5.87 -20.34
CA GLN A 132 -41.15 -4.85 -19.61
C GLN A 132 -40.52 -3.45 -19.76
N TYR A 133 -39.19 -3.34 -19.77
CA TYR A 133 -38.53 -2.07 -20.03
C TYR A 133 -38.67 -1.62 -21.49
N GLU A 134 -38.67 -2.55 -22.46
CA GLU A 134 -38.93 -2.23 -23.87
C GLU A 134 -40.34 -1.66 -24.03
N MET A 135 -41.33 -2.28 -23.37
CA MET A 135 -42.70 -1.76 -23.33
C MET A 135 -42.78 -0.36 -22.71
N VAL A 136 -41.97 -0.04 -21.70
CA VAL A 136 -41.92 1.32 -21.13
C VAL A 136 -41.39 2.33 -22.16
N VAL A 137 -40.33 1.98 -22.89
CA VAL A 137 -39.78 2.86 -23.94
C VAL A 137 -40.81 3.11 -25.06
N GLU A 138 -41.57 2.09 -25.44
CA GLU A 138 -42.62 2.20 -26.47
C GLU A 138 -43.87 2.95 -26.00
N ALA A 139 -44.31 2.72 -24.76
CA ALA A 139 -45.53 3.30 -24.23
C ALA A 139 -45.36 4.75 -23.77
N PHE A 140 -44.13 5.17 -23.43
CA PHE A 140 -43.82 6.51 -22.92
C PHE A 140 -42.72 7.21 -23.75
N PRO A 141 -42.89 7.41 -25.07
CA PRO A 141 -41.83 7.90 -25.96
C PRO A 141 -41.41 9.35 -25.69
N GLU A 142 -42.26 10.15 -25.03
CA GLU A 142 -41.99 11.54 -24.67
C GLU A 142 -41.33 11.69 -23.29
N ASP A 143 -41.37 10.64 -22.44
CA ASP A 143 -40.77 10.67 -21.11
C ASP A 143 -39.30 10.24 -21.18
N ARG A 144 -38.45 11.23 -21.42
CA ARG A 144 -37.00 11.03 -21.50
C ARG A 144 -36.39 10.42 -20.24
N GLN A 145 -36.90 10.74 -19.06
CA GLN A 145 -36.39 10.19 -17.81
C GLN A 145 -36.77 8.71 -17.68
N ALA A 146 -37.99 8.35 -18.05
CA ALA A 146 -38.43 6.95 -18.08
C ALA A 146 -37.62 6.12 -19.08
N ILE A 147 -37.40 6.64 -20.30
CA ILE A 147 -36.57 5.99 -21.32
C ILE A 147 -35.13 5.81 -20.80
N ALA A 148 -34.57 6.84 -20.16
CA ALA A 148 -33.23 6.77 -19.58
C ALA A 148 -33.15 5.69 -18.49
N LYS A 149 -34.10 5.67 -17.55
CA LYS A 149 -34.19 4.64 -16.49
C LYS A 149 -34.37 3.23 -17.08
N ALA A 150 -35.23 3.07 -18.08
CA ALA A 150 -35.47 1.78 -18.73
C ALA A 150 -34.19 1.23 -19.38
N HIS A 151 -33.53 2.03 -20.22
CA HIS A 151 -32.27 1.63 -20.85
C HIS A 151 -31.13 1.42 -19.85
N TYR A 152 -31.08 2.20 -18.76
CA TYR A 152 -30.13 1.96 -17.68
C TYR A 152 -30.31 0.58 -17.06
N TRP A 153 -31.54 0.22 -16.67
CA TRP A 153 -31.79 -1.09 -16.06
C TRP A 153 -31.51 -2.23 -17.04
N MET A 154 -31.90 -2.12 -18.31
CA MET A 154 -31.51 -3.08 -19.34
C MET A 154 -29.98 -3.27 -19.40
N GLY A 155 -29.23 -2.17 -19.44
CA GLY A 155 -27.76 -2.20 -19.47
C GLY A 155 -27.15 -2.78 -18.21
N TYR A 156 -27.65 -2.38 -17.04
CA TYR A 156 -27.22 -2.86 -15.73
C TYR A 156 -27.36 -4.38 -15.62
N TYR A 157 -28.47 -4.93 -16.09
CA TYR A 157 -28.72 -6.36 -16.02
C TYR A 157 -27.84 -7.17 -16.96
N VAL A 158 -27.61 -6.67 -18.17
CA VAL A 158 -26.65 -7.29 -19.08
C VAL A 158 -25.23 -7.22 -18.50
N LEU A 159 -24.86 -6.09 -17.87
CA LEU A 159 -23.59 -5.94 -17.16
C LEU A 159 -23.45 -6.98 -16.03
N GLN A 160 -24.48 -7.20 -15.19
CA GLN A 160 -24.41 -8.22 -14.14
C GLN A 160 -24.22 -9.63 -14.72
N GLY A 161 -24.84 -9.92 -15.87
CA GLY A 161 -24.57 -11.14 -16.64
C GLY A 161 -23.10 -11.21 -17.04
N PHE A 162 -22.61 -10.20 -17.77
CA PHE A 162 -21.21 -10.09 -18.19
C PHE A 162 -20.23 -10.34 -17.03
N LEU A 163 -20.39 -9.64 -15.90
CA LEU A 163 -19.53 -9.78 -14.71
C LEU A 163 -19.62 -11.16 -14.04
N ALA A 164 -20.76 -11.85 -14.19
CA ALA A 164 -20.89 -13.24 -13.73
C ALA A 164 -20.18 -14.24 -14.66
N TYR A 165 -20.07 -13.94 -15.96
CA TYR A 165 -19.59 -14.87 -17.00
C TYR A 165 -18.18 -14.62 -17.54
N GLN A 166 -17.58 -13.45 -17.30
CA GLN A 166 -16.27 -13.03 -17.84
C GLN A 166 -15.11 -14.03 -17.58
N ASP A 167 -15.26 -14.99 -16.66
CA ASP A 167 -14.19 -15.94 -16.28
C ASP A 167 -14.56 -17.43 -16.35
N ARG A 168 -15.67 -17.81 -16.99
CA ARG A 168 -16.11 -19.23 -17.04
C ARG A 168 -15.37 -19.99 -18.15
N LEU A 169 -14.26 -20.66 -17.82
CA LEU A 169 -13.49 -21.50 -18.75
C LEU A 169 -14.07 -22.89 -19.03
N VAL A 170 -15.29 -23.25 -18.56
CA VAL A 170 -15.85 -24.59 -18.84
C VAL A 170 -17.37 -24.55 -18.99
N MET A 171 -17.85 -25.26 -20.02
CA MET A 171 -19.24 -25.49 -20.50
C MET A 171 -19.75 -24.54 -21.60
N GLY A 172 -19.09 -24.56 -22.77
CA GLY A 172 -19.76 -24.86 -24.05
C GLY A 172 -20.84 -23.92 -24.60
N ASN A 173 -20.88 -22.63 -24.25
CA ASN A 173 -21.64 -21.61 -24.99
C ASN A 173 -20.80 -20.32 -25.07
N GLU A 174 -20.00 -20.18 -26.12
CA GLU A 174 -18.99 -19.13 -26.34
C GLU A 174 -19.54 -17.77 -26.82
N GLU A 175 -20.86 -17.53 -26.87
CA GLU A 175 -21.43 -16.29 -27.46
C GLU A 175 -21.75 -15.16 -26.46
N PHE A 176 -21.61 -15.36 -25.15
CA PHE A 176 -22.22 -14.47 -24.13
C PHE A 176 -21.28 -13.41 -23.48
N SER A 177 -19.97 -13.30 -23.79
CA SER A 177 -19.09 -12.31 -23.10
C SER A 177 -18.96 -10.97 -23.83
N GLU A 178 -18.48 -10.99 -25.08
CA GLU A 178 -18.25 -9.78 -25.89
C GLU A 178 -19.55 -9.12 -26.36
N ALA A 179 -20.50 -9.93 -26.80
CA ALA A 179 -21.79 -9.46 -27.29
C ALA A 179 -22.60 -8.80 -26.18
N ASP A 180 -22.60 -9.38 -24.97
CA ASP A 180 -23.30 -8.80 -23.83
C ASP A 180 -22.62 -7.54 -23.31
N ARG A 181 -21.28 -7.49 -23.31
CA ARG A 181 -20.59 -6.23 -23.03
C ARG A 181 -21.05 -5.12 -23.98
N LEU A 182 -21.08 -5.39 -25.29
CA LEU A 182 -21.52 -4.41 -26.28
C LEU A 182 -22.99 -4.01 -26.09
N LYS A 183 -23.87 -4.95 -25.73
CA LYS A 183 -25.26 -4.66 -25.37
C LYS A 183 -25.36 -3.77 -24.14
N ALA A 184 -24.58 -4.02 -23.08
CA ALA A 184 -24.55 -3.20 -21.88
C ALA A 184 -24.09 -1.76 -22.22
N ILE A 185 -23.00 -1.62 -22.97
CA ILE A 185 -22.49 -0.33 -23.46
C ILE A 185 -23.56 0.41 -24.24
N LEU A 186 -24.20 -0.26 -25.20
CA LEU A 186 -25.23 0.36 -26.04
C LEU A 186 -26.41 0.85 -25.20
N SER A 187 -26.89 0.04 -24.25
CA SER A 187 -27.98 0.40 -23.34
C SER A 187 -27.62 1.60 -22.47
N PHE A 188 -26.43 1.65 -21.86
CA PHE A 188 -26.00 2.83 -21.10
C PHE A 188 -25.85 4.07 -21.99
N LYS A 189 -25.32 3.95 -23.21
CA LYS A 189 -25.26 5.08 -24.15
C LYS A 189 -26.64 5.59 -24.53
N LYS A 190 -27.61 4.70 -24.80
CA LYS A 190 -29.01 5.09 -25.03
C LYS A 190 -29.62 5.80 -23.83
N SER A 191 -29.31 5.33 -22.62
CA SER A 191 -29.72 5.98 -21.37
C SER A 191 -29.19 7.42 -21.26
N ILE A 192 -27.89 7.62 -21.53
CA ILE A 192 -27.24 8.94 -21.53
C ILE A 192 -27.82 9.86 -22.62
N VAL A 193 -28.15 9.33 -23.79
CA VAL A 193 -28.77 10.11 -24.87
C VAL A 193 -30.18 10.58 -24.48
N ALA A 194 -30.95 9.73 -23.81
CA ALA A 194 -32.29 10.07 -23.33
C ALA A 194 -32.24 11.12 -22.22
N ASP A 195 -31.39 10.92 -21.21
CA ASP A 195 -31.15 11.88 -20.13
C ASP A 195 -29.65 12.04 -19.84
N PRO A 196 -29.01 13.10 -20.38
CA PRO A 196 -27.58 13.36 -20.14
C PRO A 196 -27.24 13.70 -18.68
N ASN A 197 -28.24 14.04 -17.86
CA ASN A 197 -28.11 14.32 -16.43
C ASN A 197 -28.51 13.12 -15.57
N PHE A 198 -28.64 11.93 -16.17
CA PHE A 198 -28.75 10.71 -15.40
C PHE A 198 -27.35 10.19 -15.08
N ARG A 199 -26.98 10.23 -13.81
CA ARG A 199 -25.62 9.94 -13.31
C ARG A 199 -25.23 8.46 -13.48
N ASP A 200 -26.08 7.53 -13.04
CA ASP A 200 -25.76 6.10 -12.91
C ASP A 200 -25.24 5.40 -14.19
N PRO A 201 -25.74 5.70 -15.41
CA PRO A 201 -25.22 5.10 -16.64
C PRO A 201 -23.72 5.38 -16.87
N TYR A 202 -23.23 6.57 -16.53
CA TYR A 202 -21.80 6.88 -16.70
C TYR A 202 -20.94 6.04 -15.76
N TYR A 203 -21.40 5.83 -14.52
CA TYR A 203 -20.71 5.01 -13.53
C TYR A 203 -20.53 3.56 -14.01
N HIS A 204 -21.62 2.96 -14.47
CA HIS A 204 -21.62 1.58 -14.91
C HIS A 204 -20.96 1.38 -16.26
N LEU A 205 -21.01 2.40 -17.13
CA LEU A 205 -20.23 2.40 -18.36
C LEU A 205 -18.73 2.49 -18.06
N GLY A 206 -18.33 3.28 -17.06
CA GLY A 206 -16.98 3.30 -16.53
C GLY A 206 -16.52 1.93 -16.03
N LEU A 207 -17.36 1.21 -15.27
CA LEU A 207 -17.05 -0.16 -14.84
C LEU A 207 -16.85 -1.11 -16.03
N VAL A 208 -17.73 -1.04 -17.04
CA VAL A 208 -17.57 -1.87 -18.25
C VAL A 208 -16.22 -1.62 -18.91
N TYR A 209 -15.82 -0.36 -19.07
CA TYR A 209 -14.55 -0.01 -19.69
C TYR A 209 -13.34 -0.39 -18.84
N LEU A 210 -13.45 -0.29 -17.51
CA LEU A 210 -12.43 -0.73 -16.58
C LEU A 210 -12.18 -2.24 -16.69
N GLU A 211 -13.25 -3.04 -16.61
CA GLU A 211 -13.20 -4.51 -16.71
C GLU A 211 -12.76 -4.99 -18.10
N SER A 212 -12.84 -4.12 -19.11
CA SER A 212 -12.40 -4.39 -20.48
C SER A 212 -11.04 -3.81 -20.82
N ASN A 213 -10.32 -3.26 -19.83
CA ASN A 213 -9.02 -2.62 -20.00
C ASN A 213 -9.01 -1.52 -21.09
N GLN A 214 -10.04 -0.67 -21.11
CA GLN A 214 -10.21 0.45 -22.05
C GLN A 214 -10.12 1.80 -21.31
N PRO A 215 -8.92 2.21 -20.86
CA PRO A 215 -8.74 3.40 -20.01
C PRO A 215 -9.17 4.70 -20.69
N ASP A 216 -8.92 4.88 -21.99
CA ASP A 216 -9.31 6.11 -22.71
C ASP A 216 -10.83 6.36 -22.64
N SER A 217 -11.63 5.31 -22.80
CA SER A 217 -13.09 5.40 -22.73
C SER A 217 -13.55 5.67 -21.30
N LEU A 218 -12.94 5.03 -20.30
CA LEU A 218 -13.21 5.31 -18.89
C LEU A 218 -12.91 6.78 -18.55
N ILE A 219 -11.73 7.29 -18.91
CA ILE A 219 -11.32 8.69 -18.68
C ILE A 219 -12.30 9.65 -19.37
N TYR A 220 -12.69 9.35 -20.62
CA TYR A 220 -13.67 10.17 -21.35
C TYR A 220 -14.99 10.31 -20.58
N TYR A 221 -15.60 9.20 -20.16
CA TYR A 221 -16.89 9.24 -19.45
C TYR A 221 -16.77 9.78 -18.02
N ALA A 222 -15.65 9.54 -17.33
CA ALA A 222 -15.36 10.14 -16.03
C ALA A 222 -15.26 11.68 -16.13
N ARG A 223 -14.56 12.20 -17.14
CA ARG A 223 -14.47 13.65 -17.38
C ARG A 223 -15.83 14.27 -17.73
N GLN A 224 -16.68 13.55 -18.47
CA GLN A 224 -18.06 13.99 -18.74
C GLN A 224 -18.91 14.07 -17.46
N LEU A 225 -18.70 13.16 -16.50
CA LEU A 225 -19.31 13.24 -15.17
C LEU A 225 -18.80 14.43 -14.38
N ILE A 226 -17.48 14.62 -14.29
CA ILE A 226 -16.87 15.76 -13.57
C ILE A 226 -17.40 17.09 -14.12
N GLN A 227 -17.55 17.22 -15.44
CA GLN A 227 -18.09 18.43 -16.05
C GLN A 227 -19.54 18.74 -15.62
N ARG A 228 -20.36 17.70 -15.41
CA ARG A 228 -21.78 17.83 -15.04
C ARG A 228 -21.99 17.93 -13.54
N TYR A 229 -21.15 17.23 -12.78
CA TYR A 229 -21.19 17.11 -11.34
C TYR A 229 -19.79 17.42 -10.78
N PRO A 230 -19.37 18.69 -10.76
CA PRO A 230 -18.02 19.05 -10.30
C PRO A 230 -17.79 18.76 -8.81
N GLU A 231 -18.84 18.57 -8.03
CA GLU A 231 -18.79 18.21 -6.60
C GLU A 231 -18.79 16.68 -6.36
N ASP A 232 -18.81 15.89 -7.42
CA ASP A 232 -18.92 14.43 -7.34
C ASP A 232 -17.55 13.78 -7.19
N ALA A 233 -17.11 13.61 -5.95
CA ALA A 233 -15.81 13.00 -5.63
C ALA A 233 -15.62 11.61 -6.26
N GLN A 234 -16.69 10.83 -6.44
CA GLN A 234 -16.61 9.51 -7.04
C GLN A 234 -16.25 9.59 -8.53
N ALA A 235 -16.63 10.67 -9.23
CA ALA A 235 -16.23 10.90 -10.62
C ALA A 235 -14.71 11.15 -10.74
N PHE A 236 -14.11 11.82 -9.76
CA PHE A 236 -12.65 12.00 -9.67
C PHE A 236 -11.94 10.68 -9.37
N LEU A 237 -12.47 9.85 -8.45
CA LEU A 237 -11.94 8.49 -8.23
C LEU A 237 -11.95 7.66 -9.52
N PHE A 238 -12.97 7.81 -10.36
CA PHE A 238 -13.09 7.07 -11.61
C PHE A 238 -12.12 7.54 -12.68
N CYS A 239 -11.86 8.84 -12.72
CA CYS A 239 -10.82 9.39 -13.57
C CYS A 239 -9.44 8.88 -13.11
N GLY A 240 -9.19 8.85 -11.78
CA GLY A 240 -7.99 8.26 -11.20
C GLY A 240 -7.81 6.78 -11.56
N LEU A 241 -8.87 5.98 -11.47
CA LEU A 241 -8.88 4.58 -11.93
C LEU A 241 -8.50 4.47 -13.41
N GLY A 242 -9.05 5.35 -14.26
CA GLY A 242 -8.73 5.37 -15.69
C GLY A 242 -7.27 5.68 -15.99
N TYR A 243 -6.70 6.71 -15.35
CA TYR A 243 -5.28 7.06 -15.50
C TYR A 243 -4.37 5.95 -14.98
N GLN A 244 -4.73 5.33 -13.87
CA GLN A 244 -3.95 4.23 -13.32
C GLN A 244 -3.99 2.98 -14.22
N THR A 245 -5.15 2.63 -14.78
CA THR A 245 -5.25 1.55 -15.78
C THR A 245 -4.44 1.86 -17.05
N MET A 246 -4.27 3.14 -17.38
CA MET A 246 -3.39 3.58 -18.48
C MET A 246 -1.89 3.50 -18.13
N GLY A 247 -1.54 3.40 -16.85
CA GLY A 247 -0.16 3.45 -16.35
C GLY A 247 0.37 4.85 -16.04
N ASP A 248 -0.50 5.87 -16.03
CA ASP A 248 -0.14 7.25 -15.67
C ASP A 248 -0.42 7.49 -14.18
N GLU A 249 0.54 7.07 -13.36
CA GLU A 249 0.42 7.05 -11.91
C GLU A 249 0.38 8.47 -11.28
N LEU A 250 1.06 9.44 -11.89
CA LEU A 250 1.04 10.83 -11.40
C LEU A 250 -0.35 11.44 -11.56
N GLN A 251 -0.96 11.31 -12.75
CA GLN A 251 -2.33 11.79 -12.96
C GLN A 251 -3.32 11.02 -12.07
N ALA A 252 -3.15 9.69 -11.93
CA ALA A 252 -3.99 8.91 -11.04
C ALA A 252 -3.97 9.45 -9.60
N TYR A 253 -2.77 9.72 -9.07
CA TYR A 253 -2.58 10.29 -7.74
C TYR A 253 -3.25 11.66 -7.58
N GLU A 254 -3.09 12.57 -8.55
CA GLU A 254 -3.74 13.89 -8.52
C GLU A 254 -5.28 13.77 -8.45
N PHE A 255 -5.87 12.86 -9.22
CA PHE A 255 -7.32 12.63 -9.20
C PHE A 255 -7.81 11.98 -7.91
N TYR A 256 -7.08 10.99 -7.36
CA TYR A 256 -7.45 10.38 -6.09
C TYR A 256 -7.33 11.37 -4.92
N THR A 257 -6.28 12.17 -4.87
CA THR A 257 -6.09 13.18 -3.82
C THR A 257 -7.15 14.26 -3.90
N THR A 258 -7.51 14.71 -5.10
CA THR A 258 -8.64 15.64 -5.31
C THR A 258 -9.94 15.04 -4.77
N ALA A 259 -10.25 13.79 -5.12
CA ALA A 259 -11.44 13.12 -4.61
C ALA A 259 -11.47 13.05 -3.06
N LEU A 260 -10.34 12.72 -2.44
CA LEU A 260 -10.21 12.63 -0.98
C LEU A 260 -10.38 13.97 -0.27
N GLN A 261 -10.06 15.09 -0.93
CA GLN A 261 -10.27 16.43 -0.40
C GLN A 261 -11.75 16.87 -0.49
N MET A 262 -12.52 16.28 -1.41
CA MET A 262 -13.92 16.63 -1.65
C MET A 262 -14.92 15.83 -0.82
N VAL A 263 -14.57 14.58 -0.45
CA VAL A 263 -15.46 13.72 0.34
C VAL A 263 -15.65 14.25 1.78
N SER A 264 -16.77 13.87 2.41
CA SER A 264 -16.98 14.19 3.82
C SER A 264 -15.91 13.51 4.70
N PRO A 265 -15.59 14.04 5.90
CA PRO A 265 -14.62 13.41 6.80
C PRO A 265 -14.94 11.95 7.13
N GLN A 266 -16.23 11.59 7.15
CA GLN A 266 -16.68 10.24 7.41
C GLN A 266 -16.40 9.29 6.25
N ASP A 267 -16.63 9.74 5.02
CA ASP A 267 -16.39 8.95 3.81
C ASP A 267 -14.88 8.88 3.53
N ARG A 268 -14.14 9.95 3.84
CA ARG A 268 -12.68 9.96 3.80
C ARG A 268 -12.08 8.90 4.72
N LYS A 269 -12.52 8.84 5.98
CA LYS A 269 -12.06 7.84 6.95
C LYS A 269 -12.30 6.41 6.45
N MET A 270 -13.36 6.18 5.68
CA MET A 270 -13.57 4.90 5.02
C MET A 270 -12.58 4.65 3.89
N LEU A 271 -12.41 5.62 2.98
CA LEU A 271 -11.51 5.48 1.83
C LEU A 271 -10.04 5.31 2.26
N GLU A 272 -9.68 5.87 3.41
CA GLU A 272 -8.38 5.73 4.05
C GLU A 272 -8.35 4.56 5.06
N SER A 273 -9.43 3.78 5.22
CA SER A 273 -9.47 2.76 6.27
C SER A 273 -8.48 1.62 5.99
N ILE A 274 -7.55 1.46 6.91
CA ILE A 274 -6.56 0.38 6.89
C ILE A 274 -6.98 -0.87 7.65
N GLU A 275 -8.21 -0.94 8.18
CA GLU A 275 -8.72 -2.06 8.99
C GLU A 275 -8.43 -3.43 8.39
N TYR A 276 -8.49 -3.54 7.06
CA TYR A 276 -8.28 -4.81 6.36
C TYR A 276 -6.83 -5.07 5.96
N VAL A 277 -5.99 -4.03 5.99
CA VAL A 277 -4.62 -4.08 5.49
C VAL A 277 -3.54 -3.94 6.55
N ALA A 278 -3.91 -3.43 7.72
CA ALA A 278 -3.08 -3.31 8.91
C ALA A 278 -3.24 -4.53 9.81
N THR A 279 -2.20 -4.85 10.57
CA THR A 279 -2.26 -5.84 11.65
C THR A 279 -2.91 -5.24 12.90
N ASP A 280 -3.33 -6.08 13.85
CA ASP A 280 -3.86 -5.59 15.14
C ASP A 280 -2.84 -4.72 15.88
N ALA A 281 -1.54 -5.00 15.72
CA ALA A 281 -0.46 -4.19 16.29
C ALA A 281 -0.37 -2.81 15.61
N ASP A 282 -0.42 -2.77 14.27
CA ASP A 282 -0.44 -1.52 13.51
C ASP A 282 -1.64 -0.65 13.89
N LEU A 283 -2.84 -1.24 13.97
CA LEU A 283 -4.07 -0.54 14.33
C LEU A 283 -3.98 0.04 15.75
N SER A 284 -3.46 -0.75 16.70
CA SER A 284 -3.28 -0.31 18.09
C SER A 284 -2.31 0.88 18.20
N LEU A 285 -1.22 0.88 17.42
CA LEU A 285 -0.28 2.01 17.40
C LEU A 285 -0.96 3.27 16.84
N ILE A 286 -1.67 3.14 15.71
CA ILE A 286 -2.31 4.26 15.03
C ILE A 286 -3.43 4.89 15.87
N GLU A 287 -4.19 4.09 16.62
CA GLU A 287 -5.20 4.64 17.54
C GLU A 287 -4.60 5.47 18.67
N ASN A 288 -3.40 5.14 19.13
CA ASN A 288 -2.77 5.79 20.28
C ASN A 288 -2.09 7.12 19.91
N ASP A 289 -1.61 7.28 18.67
CA ASP A 289 -0.80 8.44 18.27
C ASP A 289 -1.14 9.05 16.91
N GLY A 290 -2.13 8.51 16.19
CA GLY A 290 -2.55 9.00 14.88
C GLY A 290 -1.61 8.66 13.72
N GLY A 291 -0.70 7.70 13.89
CA GLY A 291 0.42 7.35 12.99
C GLY A 291 0.09 6.77 11.61
N MET A 292 -0.98 7.20 10.95
CA MET A 292 -1.39 6.71 9.63
C MET A 292 -0.34 7.00 8.54
N ASP A 293 0.32 8.16 8.58
CA ASP A 293 1.35 8.50 7.61
C ASP A 293 2.59 7.59 7.76
N ARG A 294 2.96 7.25 8.99
CA ARG A 294 4.05 6.30 9.27
C ARG A 294 3.77 4.91 8.73
N PHE A 295 2.53 4.42 8.90
CA PHE A 295 2.11 3.14 8.33
C PHE A 295 2.32 3.09 6.81
N TRP A 296 1.91 4.14 6.10
CA TRP A 296 2.09 4.18 4.65
C TRP A 296 3.55 4.39 4.26
N GLN A 297 4.31 5.23 4.97
CA GLN A 297 5.75 5.42 4.73
C GLN A 297 6.55 4.11 4.85
N GLN A 298 6.19 3.25 5.80
CA GLN A 298 6.78 1.91 5.94
C GLN A 298 6.47 0.98 4.76
N LYS A 299 5.33 1.20 4.10
CA LYS A 299 4.86 0.42 2.94
C LYS A 299 5.18 1.10 1.61
N ASP A 300 5.90 2.20 1.62
CA ASP A 300 6.28 2.92 0.41
C ASP A 300 7.32 2.10 -0.37
N PRO A 301 7.01 1.63 -1.60
CA PRO A 301 7.99 0.92 -2.38
C PRO A 301 9.06 1.87 -2.94
N LEU A 302 8.78 3.15 -3.17
CA LEU A 302 9.73 4.07 -3.79
C LEU A 302 9.56 5.49 -3.23
N LEU A 303 10.36 5.84 -2.23
CA LEU A 303 10.34 7.15 -1.60
C LEU A 303 10.74 8.31 -2.54
N LEU A 304 11.40 8.00 -3.65
CA LEU A 304 11.82 8.93 -4.70
C LEU A 304 10.64 9.56 -5.45
N THR A 305 9.48 8.89 -5.51
CA THR A 305 8.29 9.46 -6.15
C THR A 305 7.60 10.47 -5.22
N THR A 306 6.76 11.32 -5.80
CA THR A 306 6.00 12.33 -5.05
C THR A 306 4.78 11.74 -4.33
N PHE A 307 4.50 10.46 -4.53
CA PHE A 307 3.32 9.78 -4.01
C PHE A 307 3.66 8.37 -3.57
N ASN A 308 2.91 7.83 -2.62
CA ASN A 308 3.11 6.48 -2.13
C ASN A 308 2.28 5.48 -2.94
N GLU A 309 2.92 4.59 -3.69
CA GLU A 309 2.25 3.66 -4.60
C GLU A 309 1.32 2.70 -3.86
N SER A 310 1.73 2.21 -2.67
CA SER A 310 0.90 1.31 -1.86
C SER A 310 -0.37 2.00 -1.35
N LYS A 311 -0.26 3.25 -0.90
CA LYS A 311 -1.39 4.09 -0.45
C LYS A 311 -2.32 4.38 -1.61
N MET A 312 -1.77 4.68 -2.79
CA MET A 312 -2.56 4.90 -3.99
C MET A 312 -3.26 3.62 -4.46
N ASP A 313 -2.59 2.48 -4.46
CA ASP A 313 -3.21 1.18 -4.77
C ASP A 313 -4.32 0.83 -3.77
N HIS A 314 -4.19 1.23 -2.50
CA HIS A 314 -5.28 1.11 -1.54
C HIS A 314 -6.51 1.93 -1.97
N TYR A 315 -6.35 3.21 -2.32
CA TYR A 315 -7.44 4.03 -2.82
C TYR A 315 -8.10 3.44 -4.08
N ARG A 316 -7.27 2.96 -5.01
CA ARG A 316 -7.72 2.23 -6.19
C ARG A 316 -8.63 1.05 -5.82
N ARG A 317 -8.20 0.22 -4.87
CA ARG A 317 -8.94 -0.97 -4.47
C ARG A 317 -10.26 -0.64 -3.78
N VAL A 318 -10.30 0.41 -2.96
CA VAL A 318 -11.56 0.84 -2.34
C VAL A 318 -12.52 1.40 -3.39
N ALA A 319 -12.03 2.24 -4.31
CA ALA A 319 -12.83 2.78 -5.41
C ALA A 319 -13.37 1.67 -6.33
N TYR A 320 -12.52 0.74 -6.73
CA TYR A 320 -12.90 -0.44 -7.50
C TYR A 320 -13.92 -1.29 -6.74
N ALA A 321 -13.68 -1.58 -5.46
CA ALA A 321 -14.59 -2.38 -4.67
C ALA A 321 -15.99 -1.76 -4.63
N ASN A 322 -16.07 -0.44 -4.42
CA ASN A 322 -17.34 0.30 -4.43
C ASN A 322 -18.02 0.30 -5.80
N LEU A 323 -17.28 0.32 -6.90
CA LEU A 323 -17.88 0.25 -8.22
C LEU A 323 -18.36 -1.17 -8.55
N ARG A 324 -17.57 -2.18 -8.21
CA ARG A 324 -17.74 -3.56 -8.68
C ARG A 324 -18.58 -4.45 -7.76
N PHE A 325 -18.49 -4.25 -6.45
CA PHE A 325 -19.09 -5.13 -5.44
C PHE A 325 -20.21 -4.47 -4.63
N SER A 326 -20.64 -3.25 -5.00
CA SER A 326 -21.79 -2.62 -4.35
C SER A 326 -23.09 -3.38 -4.57
N ARG A 327 -23.90 -3.49 -3.52
CA ARG A 327 -25.25 -4.07 -3.58
C ARG A 327 -26.27 -2.97 -3.67
N ILE A 328 -26.48 -2.46 -4.89
CA ILE A 328 -27.31 -1.28 -5.17
C ILE A 328 -28.74 -1.43 -4.65
N LEU A 329 -29.33 -2.63 -4.74
CA LEU A 329 -30.70 -2.88 -4.24
C LEU A 329 -30.81 -2.75 -2.71
N ARG A 330 -29.71 -2.97 -2.00
CA ARG A 330 -29.63 -2.96 -0.54
C ARG A 330 -28.93 -1.72 0.03
N GLY A 331 -28.40 -0.85 -0.84
CA GLY A 331 -27.60 0.31 -0.43
C GLY A 331 -26.33 -0.05 0.32
N ILE A 332 -25.77 -1.25 0.10
CA ILE A 332 -24.52 -1.67 0.75
C ILE A 332 -23.36 -1.33 -0.18
N PRO A 333 -22.44 -0.44 0.21
CA PRO A 333 -21.28 -0.11 -0.60
C PRO A 333 -20.30 -1.28 -0.66
N GLY A 334 -19.59 -1.39 -1.77
CA GLY A 334 -18.77 -2.55 -2.09
C GLY A 334 -17.68 -2.86 -1.08
N TRP A 335 -17.00 -1.85 -0.52
CA TRP A 335 -15.96 -2.03 0.50
C TRP A 335 -16.44 -2.80 1.76
N GLN A 336 -17.75 -2.79 2.06
CA GLN A 336 -18.33 -3.52 3.20
C GLN A 336 -18.73 -4.95 2.86
N THR A 337 -18.81 -5.28 1.57
CA THR A 337 -19.10 -6.64 1.14
C THR A 337 -17.90 -7.54 1.32
N ASP A 338 -18.13 -8.83 1.51
CA ASP A 338 -17.03 -9.77 1.74
C ASP A 338 -16.09 -9.86 0.53
N GLN A 339 -16.62 -9.73 -0.70
CA GLN A 339 -15.84 -9.60 -1.92
C GLN A 339 -15.01 -8.31 -1.94
N GLY A 340 -15.62 -7.17 -1.61
CA GLY A 340 -14.89 -5.89 -1.57
C GLY A 340 -13.80 -5.86 -0.51
N LYS A 341 -14.05 -6.39 0.70
CA LYS A 341 -13.02 -6.55 1.75
C LYS A 341 -11.86 -7.39 1.26
N THR A 342 -12.17 -8.52 0.62
CA THR A 342 -11.16 -9.44 0.05
C THR A 342 -10.32 -8.74 -1.01
N TYR A 343 -10.96 -7.99 -1.92
CA TYR A 343 -10.26 -7.25 -2.97
C TYR A 343 -9.41 -6.11 -2.40
N ILE A 344 -9.89 -5.37 -1.39
CA ILE A 344 -9.09 -4.34 -0.72
C ILE A 344 -7.84 -4.93 -0.08
N LYS A 345 -8.00 -6.08 0.59
CA LYS A 345 -6.90 -6.73 1.31
C LYS A 345 -5.84 -7.36 0.39
N PHE A 346 -6.27 -8.12 -0.61
CA PHE A 346 -5.37 -8.93 -1.42
C PHE A 346 -5.18 -8.41 -2.84
N GLY A 347 -6.03 -7.49 -3.30
CA GLY A 347 -6.01 -6.96 -4.67
C GLY A 347 -6.70 -7.90 -5.67
N PRO A 348 -6.38 -7.77 -6.97
CA PRO A 348 -6.93 -8.62 -8.00
C PRO A 348 -6.50 -10.09 -7.81
N TYR A 349 -7.43 -11.01 -8.01
CA TYR A 349 -7.15 -12.44 -8.04
C TYR A 349 -6.46 -12.84 -9.36
N PHE A 350 -5.69 -13.93 -9.35
CA PHE A 350 -5.08 -14.47 -10.58
C PHE A 350 -6.11 -15.16 -11.46
N SER A 351 -7.05 -15.88 -10.83
CA SER A 351 -8.17 -16.51 -11.52
C SER A 351 -9.37 -16.64 -10.60
N ARG A 352 -10.53 -16.82 -11.21
CA ARG A 352 -11.82 -16.93 -10.53
C ARG A 352 -12.61 -18.09 -11.12
N SER A 353 -13.34 -18.81 -10.28
CA SER A 353 -14.27 -19.85 -10.71
C SER A 353 -15.64 -19.64 -10.08
N VAL A 354 -16.70 -19.81 -10.88
CA VAL A 354 -18.09 -19.67 -10.45
C VAL A 354 -18.86 -20.93 -10.81
N TYR A 355 -19.38 -21.62 -9.80
CA TYR A 355 -20.19 -22.81 -9.97
C TYR A 355 -21.46 -22.70 -9.10
N GLU A 356 -22.63 -22.80 -9.75
CA GLU A 356 -23.94 -22.62 -9.12
C GLU A 356 -24.05 -21.32 -8.31
N ARG A 357 -24.00 -21.42 -6.97
CA ARG A 357 -24.05 -20.31 -6.02
C ARG A 357 -22.74 -20.12 -5.27
N ARG A 358 -21.64 -20.67 -5.76
CA ARG A 358 -20.31 -20.57 -5.16
C ARG A 358 -19.36 -19.87 -6.13
N GLU A 359 -18.54 -18.98 -5.57
CA GLU A 359 -17.51 -18.23 -6.27
C GLU A 359 -16.19 -18.41 -5.51
N THR A 360 -15.11 -18.73 -6.22
CA THR A 360 -13.78 -18.95 -5.63
C THR A 360 -12.76 -18.07 -6.33
N TRP A 361 -12.01 -17.30 -5.54
CA TRP A 361 -10.91 -16.47 -6.01
C TRP A 361 -9.58 -17.14 -5.68
N HIS A 362 -8.67 -17.18 -6.65
CA HIS A 362 -7.37 -17.83 -6.54
C HIS A 362 -6.25 -16.80 -6.49
N TYR A 363 -5.43 -16.85 -5.43
CA TYR A 363 -4.29 -15.94 -5.17
C TYR A 363 -2.94 -16.69 -5.20
N GLY A 364 -2.87 -17.79 -5.96
CA GLY A 364 -1.69 -18.64 -6.03
C GLY A 364 -1.68 -19.64 -4.88
N ASP A 365 -1.13 -19.22 -3.74
CA ASP A 365 -0.89 -20.10 -2.58
C ASP A 365 -2.13 -20.32 -1.71
N PHE A 366 -3.16 -19.48 -1.87
CA PHE A 366 -4.41 -19.61 -1.15
C PHE A 366 -5.62 -19.24 -2.01
N ARG A 367 -6.81 -19.55 -1.48
CA ARG A 367 -8.09 -19.30 -2.13
C ARG A 367 -9.06 -18.69 -1.13
N ILE A 368 -9.98 -17.89 -1.63
CA ILE A 368 -11.09 -17.34 -0.84
C ILE A 368 -12.40 -17.78 -1.51
N HIS A 369 -13.31 -18.31 -0.70
CA HIS A 369 -14.59 -18.83 -1.16
C HIS A 369 -15.73 -17.90 -0.74
N PHE A 370 -16.69 -17.73 -1.64
CA PHE A 370 -17.92 -16.99 -1.41
C PHE A 370 -19.12 -17.81 -1.83
N ARG A 371 -20.25 -17.60 -1.16
CA ARG A 371 -21.55 -18.20 -1.48
C ARG A 371 -22.62 -17.13 -1.62
N SER A 372 -23.38 -17.22 -2.71
CA SER A 372 -24.58 -16.43 -2.91
C SER A 372 -25.73 -17.03 -2.10
N GLY A 373 -26.36 -16.20 -1.26
CA GLY A 373 -27.54 -16.60 -0.47
C GLY A 373 -28.82 -16.73 -1.30
N SER A 374 -29.98 -16.74 -0.63
CA SER A 374 -31.31 -16.58 -1.26
C SER A 374 -31.51 -15.21 -1.94
N ASP A 375 -30.61 -14.30 -1.64
CA ASP A 375 -30.57 -12.92 -2.06
C ASP A 375 -29.51 -12.91 -3.15
N LEU A 376 -29.95 -13.09 -4.39
CA LEU A 376 -29.13 -13.45 -5.56
C LEU A 376 -28.07 -12.40 -5.94
N ASP A 377 -28.04 -11.28 -5.22
CA ASP A 377 -27.15 -10.14 -5.34
C ASP A 377 -26.12 -10.06 -4.19
N ALA A 378 -26.06 -11.07 -3.31
CA ALA A 378 -25.22 -11.04 -2.12
C ALA A 378 -24.34 -12.28 -1.96
N TRP A 379 -23.04 -12.08 -2.18
CA TRP A 379 -21.98 -13.03 -1.88
C TRP A 379 -21.44 -12.82 -0.46
N TYR A 380 -21.42 -13.89 0.31
CA TYR A 380 -20.87 -13.93 1.67
C TYR A 380 -19.69 -14.87 1.72
N PHE A 381 -18.76 -14.70 2.68
CA PHE A 381 -17.73 -15.71 2.93
C PHE A 381 -18.37 -17.10 3.07
N ASP A 382 -17.77 -18.07 2.38
CA ASP A 382 -18.18 -19.48 2.40
C ASP A 382 -17.04 -20.32 2.99
N GLY A 383 -17.39 -21.41 3.65
CA GLY A 383 -16.43 -22.44 4.02
C GLY A 383 -16.58 -23.66 3.12
N GLU A 384 -15.47 -24.27 2.71
CA GLU A 384 -15.25 -25.73 2.77
C GLU A 384 -14.03 -26.22 1.97
N ASP A 385 -13.21 -27.03 2.64
CA ASP A 385 -12.46 -28.13 2.03
C ASP A 385 -13.19 -29.46 2.35
N MET A 386 -13.39 -30.34 1.36
CA MET A 386 -14.22 -31.56 1.50
C MET A 386 -13.73 -32.58 2.55
N ASN A 387 -12.46 -32.56 2.94
CA ASN A 387 -11.91 -33.48 3.94
C ASN A 387 -12.31 -33.10 5.39
N GLU A 388 -12.75 -31.86 5.63
CA GLU A 388 -13.05 -31.34 6.97
C GLU A 388 -14.56 -31.20 7.24
N ALA A 389 -15.42 -31.32 6.21
CA ALA A 389 -16.88 -31.39 6.34
C ALA A 389 -17.34 -32.52 7.29
N ALA A 390 -16.55 -33.60 7.40
CA ALA A 390 -16.77 -34.69 8.34
C ALA A 390 -16.69 -34.24 9.83
N ALA A 391 -15.87 -33.24 10.16
CA ALA A 391 -15.76 -32.69 11.51
C ALA A 391 -16.90 -31.72 11.86
N SER A 392 -17.42 -30.98 10.87
CA SER A 392 -18.59 -30.09 11.04
C SER A 392 -19.90 -30.86 11.22
N LEU A 393 -20.06 -32.00 10.54
CA LEU A 393 -21.18 -32.92 10.76
C LEU A 393 -21.21 -33.49 12.20
N ALA A 394 -20.05 -33.61 12.84
CA ALA A 394 -19.94 -34.09 14.22
C ALA A 394 -20.32 -33.04 15.29
N THR A 395 -20.29 -31.74 14.95
CA THR A 395 -20.46 -30.63 15.92
C THR A 395 -21.70 -29.78 15.66
N GLY A 396 -22.36 -29.90 14.51
CA GLY A 396 -23.57 -29.15 14.16
C GLY A 396 -23.34 -27.65 13.90
N TYR A 397 -22.08 -27.23 13.82
CA TYR A 397 -21.65 -25.86 13.55
C TYR A 397 -20.90 -25.80 12.23
N TRP A 398 -21.33 -24.90 11.34
CA TRP A 398 -20.63 -24.58 10.09
C TRP A 398 -19.75 -23.35 10.34
N PRO A 399 -18.42 -23.48 10.46
CA PRO A 399 -17.56 -22.33 10.69
C PRO A 399 -17.48 -21.48 9.41
N ASP A 400 -17.43 -20.16 9.58
CA ASP A 400 -17.26 -19.16 8.51
C ASP A 400 -15.79 -19.18 8.01
N HIS A 401 -15.36 -20.30 7.40
CA HIS A 401 -13.94 -20.55 7.11
C HIS A 401 -13.34 -19.55 6.12
N GLY A 402 -14.11 -19.06 5.13
CA GLY A 402 -13.67 -17.99 4.24
C GLY A 402 -13.21 -16.74 5.00
N ARG A 403 -13.90 -16.42 6.11
CA ARG A 403 -13.50 -15.35 7.02
C ARG A 403 -12.23 -15.69 7.81
N ILE A 404 -12.05 -16.95 8.23
CA ILE A 404 -10.82 -17.40 8.91
C ILE A 404 -9.62 -17.29 7.97
N HIS A 405 -9.74 -17.72 6.71
CA HIS A 405 -8.68 -17.57 5.71
C HIS A 405 -8.40 -16.10 5.41
N PHE A 406 -9.44 -15.27 5.24
CA PHE A 406 -9.29 -13.83 5.11
C PHE A 406 -8.52 -13.21 6.29
N GLN A 407 -8.82 -13.60 7.53
CA GLN A 407 -8.17 -13.07 8.73
C GLN A 407 -6.70 -13.50 8.86
N LYS A 408 -6.39 -14.76 8.53
CA LYS A 408 -5.04 -15.33 8.67
C LYS A 408 -4.03 -14.80 7.65
N GLN A 409 -4.47 -14.48 6.44
CA GLN A 409 -3.56 -14.04 5.38
C GLN A 409 -3.20 -12.56 5.55
N PRO A 410 -1.93 -12.15 5.42
CA PRO A 410 -1.54 -10.75 5.44
C PRO A 410 -2.05 -10.03 4.18
N ALA A 411 -2.21 -8.72 4.27
CA ALA A 411 -2.53 -7.93 3.08
C ALA A 411 -1.38 -7.93 2.08
N THR A 412 -1.74 -7.86 0.80
CA THR A 412 -0.78 -7.96 -0.31
C THR A 412 -0.71 -6.63 -1.04
N PHE A 413 0.47 -6.02 -1.09
CA PHE A 413 0.79 -4.88 -1.96
C PHE A 413 1.98 -5.27 -2.83
N HIS A 414 1.86 -5.01 -4.13
CA HIS A 414 2.91 -5.32 -5.09
C HIS A 414 3.80 -4.09 -5.25
N ASP A 415 5.12 -4.28 -5.18
CA ASP A 415 6.10 -3.28 -5.58
C ASP A 415 6.20 -3.28 -7.11
N PRO A 416 5.64 -2.27 -7.81
CA PRO A 416 5.62 -2.24 -9.27
C PRO A 416 7.02 -2.10 -9.88
N TYR A 417 8.01 -1.69 -9.06
CA TYR A 417 9.38 -1.44 -9.47
C TYR A 417 10.32 -2.61 -9.18
N ARG A 418 9.80 -3.73 -8.65
CA ARG A 418 10.62 -4.84 -8.16
C ARG A 418 11.58 -5.39 -9.22
N ALA A 419 11.17 -5.41 -10.48
CA ALA A 419 11.99 -5.95 -11.57
C ALA A 419 13.14 -5.00 -11.99
N GLN A 420 12.97 -3.70 -11.74
CA GLN A 420 13.91 -2.63 -12.07
C GLN A 420 14.89 -2.32 -10.93
N LYS A 421 14.66 -2.84 -9.73
CA LYS A 421 15.48 -2.57 -8.55
C LYS A 421 16.78 -3.35 -8.52
N TYR A 422 17.85 -2.68 -8.10
CA TYR A 422 19.14 -3.28 -7.73
C TYR A 422 19.65 -2.69 -6.41
N SER A 423 20.41 -3.48 -5.66
CA SER A 423 21.04 -3.02 -4.42
C SER A 423 22.27 -2.19 -4.72
N MET A 424 22.37 -1.02 -4.09
CA MET A 424 23.58 -0.18 -4.15
C MET A 424 24.54 -0.57 -3.03
N PRO A 425 25.85 -0.72 -3.29
CA PRO A 425 26.85 -0.79 -2.22
C PRO A 425 26.86 0.52 -1.42
N TYR A 426 26.98 0.42 -0.09
CA TYR A 426 26.88 1.57 0.79
C TYR A 426 27.78 1.47 2.03
N GLN A 427 28.04 2.62 2.62
CA GLN A 427 28.67 2.77 3.92
C GLN A 427 28.00 3.92 4.67
N VAL A 428 27.57 3.62 5.89
CA VAL A 428 27.06 4.63 6.83
C VAL A 428 27.89 4.54 8.09
N ALA A 429 28.57 5.64 8.43
CA ALA A 429 29.36 5.77 9.64
C ALA A 429 28.79 6.90 10.50
N ALA A 430 28.71 6.67 11.80
CA ALA A 430 28.22 7.62 12.76
C ALA A 430 29.34 8.07 13.71
N PHE A 431 29.37 9.37 13.95
CA PHE A 431 30.33 10.07 14.78
C PHE A 431 29.56 10.80 15.88
N PRO A 432 29.63 10.34 17.13
CA PRO A 432 28.91 10.98 18.23
C PRO A 432 29.44 12.40 18.47
N MET A 433 28.52 13.31 18.80
CA MET A 433 28.82 14.68 19.19
C MET A 433 28.18 15.00 20.56
N GLN A 434 28.37 16.23 21.04
CA GLN A 434 27.93 16.61 22.38
C GLN A 434 26.41 16.53 22.60
N ASP A 435 25.56 16.73 21.60
CA ASP A 435 24.08 16.65 21.70
C ASP A 435 23.44 16.08 20.42
N SER A 436 24.28 15.55 19.53
CA SER A 436 23.92 15.16 18.18
C SER A 436 24.79 14.00 17.72
N ILE A 437 24.48 13.47 16.55
CA ILE A 437 25.25 12.49 15.83
C ILE A 437 25.53 13.03 14.43
N ARG A 438 26.78 12.93 13.99
CA ARG A 438 27.14 13.18 12.60
C ARG A 438 27.11 11.87 11.85
N LEU A 439 26.23 11.75 10.86
CA LEU A 439 26.13 10.60 9.97
C LEU A 439 26.83 10.92 8.65
N ALA A 440 27.88 10.15 8.34
CA ALA A 440 28.48 10.12 7.03
C ALA A 440 27.83 8.98 6.23
N VAL A 441 27.14 9.33 5.15
CA VAL A 441 26.42 8.39 4.29
C VAL A 441 27.06 8.42 2.90
N ALA A 442 27.48 7.26 2.40
CA ALA A 442 27.97 7.10 1.04
C ALA A 442 27.39 5.86 0.37
N TYR A 443 27.16 5.95 -0.93
CA TYR A 443 26.71 4.83 -1.76
C TYR A 443 27.30 4.89 -3.17
N ALA A 444 27.39 3.73 -3.79
CA ALA A 444 27.94 3.54 -5.12
C ALA A 444 26.85 3.19 -6.14
N ILE A 445 26.81 3.93 -7.24
CA ILE A 445 25.93 3.69 -8.38
C ILE A 445 26.77 2.98 -9.46
N PRO A 446 26.49 1.70 -9.80
CA PRO A 446 27.21 1.02 -10.87
C PRO A 446 26.87 1.69 -12.21
N VAL A 447 27.88 2.15 -12.93
CA VAL A 447 27.70 2.82 -14.23
C VAL A 447 27.07 1.87 -15.27
N SER A 448 27.23 0.56 -15.08
CA SER A 448 26.58 -0.47 -15.91
C SER A 448 25.05 -0.54 -15.77
N GLN A 449 24.48 0.04 -14.70
CA GLN A 449 23.04 0.11 -14.46
C GLN A 449 22.41 1.40 -14.98
N VAL A 450 23.21 2.29 -15.60
CA VAL A 450 22.78 3.59 -16.12
C VAL A 450 23.09 3.67 -17.61
N ASP A 451 22.14 4.11 -18.43
CA ASP A 451 22.43 4.39 -19.85
C ASP A 451 23.07 5.77 -20.01
N VAL A 452 24.37 5.84 -19.76
CA VAL A 452 25.17 7.08 -19.86
C VAL A 452 25.17 7.72 -21.25
N SER A 453 24.70 7.01 -22.29
CA SER A 453 24.58 7.58 -23.64
C SER A 453 23.30 8.40 -23.83
N GLN A 454 22.28 8.13 -23.02
CA GLN A 454 20.96 8.75 -23.09
C GLN A 454 20.62 9.59 -21.86
N THR A 455 21.30 9.33 -20.74
CA THR A 455 21.05 9.94 -19.43
C THR A 455 22.07 11.03 -19.14
N ASP A 456 21.60 12.26 -18.99
CA ASP A 456 22.40 13.44 -18.60
C ASP A 456 22.41 13.69 -17.09
N HIS A 457 21.35 13.25 -16.39
CA HIS A 457 21.20 13.35 -14.94
C HIS A 457 20.48 12.13 -14.36
N ILE A 458 20.69 11.91 -13.06
CA ILE A 458 19.98 10.90 -12.28
C ILE A 458 19.23 11.59 -11.14
N ASP A 459 18.03 11.09 -10.83
CA ASP A 459 17.30 11.50 -9.64
C ASP A 459 17.82 10.72 -8.42
N GLU A 460 18.37 11.42 -7.42
CA GLU A 460 18.88 10.85 -6.18
C GLU A 460 18.03 11.30 -4.99
N GLY A 461 17.64 10.33 -4.16
CA GLY A 461 16.89 10.51 -2.93
C GLY A 461 17.66 10.00 -1.72
N LEU A 462 17.72 10.81 -0.65
CA LEU A 462 18.18 10.39 0.68
C LEU A 462 17.10 10.70 1.71
N PHE A 463 16.69 9.67 2.44
CA PHE A 463 15.59 9.70 3.39
C PHE A 463 16.04 9.11 4.72
N LEU A 464 15.87 9.87 5.80
CA LEU A 464 16.11 9.38 7.14
C LEU A 464 14.84 9.52 7.97
N PHE A 465 14.49 8.43 8.63
CA PHE A 465 13.40 8.37 9.60
C PHE A 465 13.95 8.01 10.97
N ASP A 466 13.32 8.49 12.04
CA ASP A 466 13.68 8.08 13.40
C ASP A 466 13.23 6.64 13.71
N ALA A 467 13.40 6.21 14.96
CA ALA A 467 13.00 4.88 15.42
C ALA A 467 11.48 4.61 15.27
N HIS A 468 10.67 5.66 15.24
CA HIS A 468 9.22 5.59 15.08
C HIS A 468 8.79 5.70 13.62
N TRP A 469 9.72 5.86 12.66
CA TRP A 469 9.45 6.15 11.25
C TRP A 469 8.92 7.57 10.99
N ASP A 470 9.12 8.51 11.90
CA ASP A 470 8.87 9.91 11.60
C ASP A 470 10.00 10.47 10.73
N SER A 471 9.65 11.19 9.66
CA SER A 471 10.62 11.73 8.70
C SER A 471 11.49 12.82 9.35
N VAL A 472 12.79 12.58 9.45
CA VAL A 472 13.78 13.50 10.03
C VAL A 472 14.54 14.26 8.95
N TYR A 473 14.85 13.59 7.83
CA TYR A 473 15.53 14.20 6.70
C TYR A 473 14.99 13.63 5.39
N ARG A 474 14.74 14.52 4.42
CA ARG A 474 14.35 14.14 3.05
C ARG A 474 15.02 15.09 2.07
N GLN A 475 15.78 14.54 1.14
CA GLN A 475 16.34 15.26 0.01
C GLN A 475 16.09 14.46 -1.26
N VAL A 476 15.55 15.12 -2.27
CA VAL A 476 15.52 14.62 -3.65
C VAL A 476 16.20 15.65 -4.52
N LYS A 477 17.18 15.24 -5.31
CA LYS A 477 17.95 16.13 -6.20
C LYS A 477 18.23 15.47 -7.54
N LYS A 478 18.47 16.31 -8.54
CA LYS A 478 19.03 15.89 -9.82
C LYS A 478 20.54 16.06 -9.76
N THR A 479 21.27 15.00 -10.03
CA THR A 479 22.73 15.03 -10.11
C THR A 479 23.16 14.70 -11.52
N TYR A 480 23.93 15.61 -12.13
CA TYR A 480 24.40 15.42 -13.50
C TYR A 480 25.60 14.48 -13.53
N VAL A 481 25.70 13.67 -14.60
CA VAL A 481 26.69 12.60 -14.73
C VAL A 481 28.14 13.08 -14.53
N TYR A 482 28.46 14.32 -14.90
CA TYR A 482 29.80 14.89 -14.78
C TYR A 482 30.19 15.32 -13.35
N GLU A 483 29.24 15.34 -12.40
CA GLU A 483 29.48 15.77 -11.02
C GLU A 483 30.03 14.65 -10.13
N TYR A 484 29.93 13.39 -10.59
CA TYR A 484 30.29 12.24 -9.79
C TYR A 484 31.80 12.02 -9.70
N LYS A 485 32.27 11.75 -8.47
CA LYS A 485 33.55 11.06 -8.26
C LYS A 485 33.40 9.60 -8.74
N THR A 486 34.41 9.08 -9.44
CA THR A 486 34.39 7.71 -9.96
C THR A 486 35.35 6.80 -9.21
N GLN A 487 34.91 5.57 -8.92
CA GLN A 487 35.76 4.50 -8.40
C GLN A 487 35.73 3.32 -9.39
N ARG A 488 36.91 2.79 -9.73
CA ARG A 488 37.06 1.66 -10.65
C ARG A 488 37.56 0.43 -9.93
N THR A 489 36.77 -0.62 -9.94
CA THR A 489 37.13 -1.95 -9.41
C THR A 489 37.17 -2.96 -10.56
N PRO A 490 37.63 -4.20 -10.33
CA PRO A 490 37.53 -5.28 -11.32
C PRO A 490 36.08 -5.56 -11.77
N GLU A 491 35.09 -5.31 -10.92
CA GLU A 491 33.66 -5.52 -11.20
C GLU A 491 33.06 -4.42 -12.09
N GLY A 492 33.70 -3.26 -12.18
CA GLY A 492 33.24 -2.19 -13.04
C GLY A 492 33.60 -0.79 -12.57
N LEU A 493 32.91 0.18 -13.18
CA LEU A 493 33.00 1.59 -12.84
C LEU A 493 31.79 1.97 -12.00
N PHE A 494 32.04 2.71 -10.93
CA PHE A 494 31.02 3.18 -10.00
C PHE A 494 31.11 4.69 -9.83
N TRP A 495 29.95 5.33 -9.74
CA TRP A 495 29.82 6.72 -9.28
C TRP A 495 29.59 6.74 -7.78
N ILE A 496 30.29 7.63 -7.08
CA ILE A 496 30.21 7.74 -5.62
C ILE A 496 29.41 8.98 -5.27
N SER A 497 28.32 8.76 -4.54
CA SER A 497 27.52 9.81 -3.90
C SER A 497 27.79 9.75 -2.40
N GLN A 498 28.08 10.90 -1.80
CA GLN A 498 28.36 10.98 -0.36
C GLN A 498 27.82 12.28 0.23
N CYS A 499 27.37 12.22 1.48
CA CYS A 499 26.92 13.37 2.24
C CYS A 499 27.20 13.18 3.74
N GLU A 500 27.20 14.29 4.47
CA GLU A 500 27.27 14.28 5.92
C GLU A 500 26.09 15.07 6.50
N LEU A 501 25.48 14.51 7.54
CA LEU A 501 24.31 15.08 8.21
C LEU A 501 24.59 15.16 9.70
N VAL A 502 24.16 16.23 10.36
CA VAL A 502 24.19 16.34 11.82
C VAL A 502 22.74 16.30 12.31
N LEU A 503 22.43 15.29 13.13
CA LEU A 503 21.07 14.98 13.58
C LEU A 503 21.04 14.80 15.10
N PRO A 504 19.86 14.86 15.75
CA PRO A 504 19.73 14.48 17.15
C PRO A 504 20.26 13.07 17.43
N GLN A 505 20.53 12.76 18.70
CA GLN A 505 20.96 11.42 19.08
C GLN A 505 19.76 10.47 19.11
N ASP A 506 19.64 9.61 18.10
CA ASP A 506 18.57 8.61 17.97
C ASP A 506 19.02 7.44 17.08
N THR A 507 18.16 6.45 16.93
CA THR A 507 18.26 5.40 15.91
C THR A 507 17.55 5.84 14.63
N TYR A 508 18.22 5.67 13.50
CA TYR A 508 17.73 6.13 12.20
C TYR A 508 17.54 5.00 11.20
N GLN A 509 16.39 4.99 10.51
CA GLN A 509 16.22 4.27 9.25
C GLN A 509 16.84 5.12 8.13
N VAL A 510 17.95 4.68 7.55
CA VAL A 510 18.63 5.37 6.45
C VAL A 510 18.30 4.67 5.14
N VAL A 511 17.71 5.43 4.21
CA VAL A 511 17.32 4.93 2.88
C VAL A 511 17.89 5.85 1.82
N ALA A 512 18.57 5.30 0.82
CA ALA A 512 18.85 6.04 -0.40
C ALA A 512 18.27 5.31 -1.61
N GLU A 513 17.78 6.10 -2.55
CA GLU A 513 17.19 5.63 -3.80
C GLU A 513 17.70 6.47 -4.96
N VAL A 514 17.92 5.83 -6.09
CA VAL A 514 18.50 6.43 -7.28
C VAL A 514 17.70 5.94 -8.48
N GLY A 515 17.12 6.85 -9.26
CA GLY A 515 16.28 6.51 -10.41
C GLY A 515 16.87 7.05 -11.71
N ASP A 516 17.21 6.17 -12.65
CA ASP A 516 17.52 6.57 -14.02
C ASP A 516 16.22 6.72 -14.82
N TYR A 517 15.82 7.97 -15.08
CA TYR A 517 14.58 8.29 -15.75
C TYR A 517 14.46 7.73 -17.18
N LYS A 518 15.57 7.38 -17.83
CA LYS A 518 15.58 6.81 -19.19
C LYS A 518 15.37 5.31 -19.19
N THR A 519 16.11 4.60 -18.35
CA THR A 519 16.07 3.13 -18.29
C THR A 519 14.99 2.61 -17.35
N GLY A 520 14.54 3.44 -16.41
CA GLY A 520 13.64 3.06 -15.31
C GLY A 520 14.32 2.23 -14.23
N MET A 521 15.65 2.03 -14.30
CA MET A 521 16.41 1.27 -13.31
C MET A 521 16.50 2.05 -11.99
N ILE A 522 16.35 1.33 -10.88
CA ILE A 522 16.29 1.91 -9.53
C ILE A 522 17.34 1.28 -8.63
N GLY A 523 18.32 2.08 -8.23
CA GLY A 523 19.27 1.72 -7.18
C GLY A 523 18.67 2.01 -5.81
N THR A 524 18.79 1.08 -4.86
CA THR A 524 18.32 1.32 -3.48
C THR A 524 19.23 0.68 -2.44
N PHE A 525 19.34 1.32 -1.28
CA PHE A 525 19.74 0.64 -0.05
C PHE A 525 18.90 1.13 1.12
N ARG A 526 18.74 0.27 2.13
CA ARG A 526 18.03 0.56 3.37
C ARG A 526 18.77 -0.10 4.52
N MET A 527 19.01 0.63 5.60
CA MET A 527 19.63 0.10 6.81
C MET A 527 19.20 0.85 8.08
N VAL A 528 19.35 0.22 9.24
CA VAL A 528 19.11 0.83 10.55
C VAL A 528 20.43 1.28 11.16
N LYS A 529 20.57 2.57 11.46
CA LYS A 529 21.74 3.12 12.14
C LYS A 529 21.40 3.47 13.58
N GLU A 530 21.89 2.66 14.51
CA GLU A 530 21.76 2.93 15.94
C GLU A 530 22.57 4.17 16.34
N GLY A 531 21.99 4.96 17.26
CA GLY A 531 22.70 6.03 17.95
C GLY A 531 23.69 5.47 18.98
N PHE A 532 24.56 6.33 19.51
CA PHE A 532 25.48 5.94 20.58
C PHE A 532 24.75 5.93 21.94
N SER A 533 25.12 5.05 22.87
CA SER A 533 24.82 5.25 24.29
C SER A 533 25.96 6.05 24.94
N ARG A 534 25.63 7.01 25.81
CA ARG A 534 26.63 7.77 26.60
C ARG A 534 26.99 7.10 27.92
N ASP A 535 26.56 5.87 28.14
CA ASP A 535 26.80 5.16 29.40
C ASP A 535 28.28 4.75 29.58
N THR A 536 29.13 4.94 28.55
CA THR A 536 30.53 4.55 28.57
C THR A 536 31.48 5.74 28.72
N ILE A 537 32.40 5.62 29.71
CA ILE A 537 33.49 6.57 29.98
C ILE A 537 34.43 6.73 28.77
N LEU A 538 34.65 5.66 27.98
CA LEU A 538 35.43 5.66 26.75
C LEU A 538 34.55 5.21 25.58
N THR A 539 34.48 6.01 24.52
CA THR A 539 33.64 5.76 23.34
C THR A 539 34.45 5.90 22.04
N MET A 540 34.01 5.24 20.98
CA MET A 540 34.60 5.31 19.65
C MET A 540 33.49 5.39 18.61
N SER A 541 33.69 6.23 17.59
CA SER A 541 32.80 6.32 16.43
C SER A 541 32.75 5.00 15.67
N ASP A 542 31.90 4.91 14.65
CA ASP A 542 32.15 3.87 13.65
C ASP A 542 33.46 4.16 12.93
N PRO A 543 34.25 3.13 12.59
CA PRO A 543 35.33 3.31 11.66
C PRO A 543 34.76 3.52 10.25
N LEU A 544 35.44 4.36 9.48
CA LEU A 544 35.10 4.77 8.13
C LEU A 544 36.22 4.33 7.19
N LEU A 545 35.89 3.47 6.22
CA LEU A 545 36.77 3.11 5.12
C LEU A 545 36.69 4.16 4.02
N ALA A 546 37.86 4.57 3.52
CA ALA A 546 38.00 5.57 2.49
C ALA A 546 38.80 5.03 1.30
N SER A 547 38.49 5.54 0.11
CA SER A 547 39.29 5.30 -1.10
C SER A 547 40.48 6.25 -1.13
N LYS A 548 40.38 7.39 -0.43
CA LYS A 548 41.43 8.39 -0.28
C LYS A 548 41.16 9.26 0.94
N ILE A 549 42.22 9.65 1.65
CA ILE A 549 42.21 10.69 2.68
C ILE A 549 43.30 11.69 2.31
N ASP A 550 42.90 12.90 1.93
CA ASP A 550 43.83 14.01 1.68
C ASP A 550 43.89 14.91 2.91
N VAL A 551 45.10 15.20 3.38
CA VAL A 551 45.31 16.13 4.49
C VAL A 551 45.42 17.55 3.95
N LEU A 552 44.51 18.43 4.35
CA LEU A 552 44.41 19.79 3.82
C LEU A 552 45.36 20.77 4.52
N LYS A 553 45.89 20.40 5.69
CA LYS A 553 46.85 21.20 6.49
C LYS A 553 47.95 20.32 7.10
N PRO A 554 49.17 20.83 7.30
CA PRO A 554 50.28 20.05 7.88
C PRO A 554 49.98 19.43 9.25
N TYR A 555 49.11 20.06 10.04
CA TYR A 555 48.66 19.58 11.35
C TYR A 555 47.13 19.67 11.41
N PRO A 556 46.41 18.62 10.99
CA PRO A 556 44.95 18.64 11.04
C PRO A 556 44.49 18.65 12.51
N GLU A 557 43.59 19.56 12.86
CA GLU A 557 43.05 19.67 14.22
C GLU A 557 41.61 19.17 14.31
N SER A 558 40.96 19.03 13.17
CA SER A 558 39.59 18.56 13.06
C SER A 558 39.38 17.76 11.78
N PHE A 559 38.25 17.06 11.72
CA PHE A 559 37.77 16.42 10.50
C PHE A 559 37.74 17.37 9.29
N GLN A 560 37.45 18.66 9.48
CA GLN A 560 37.36 19.64 8.39
C GLN A 560 38.72 19.91 7.71
N ASP A 561 39.81 19.47 8.34
CA ASP A 561 41.16 19.55 7.79
C ASP A 561 41.52 18.31 6.95
N LEU A 562 40.56 17.40 6.72
CA LEU A 562 40.69 16.21 5.88
C LEU A 562 39.65 16.25 4.74
N ASP A 563 40.05 15.94 3.51
CA ASP A 563 39.12 15.56 2.44
C ASP A 563 39.08 14.03 2.34
N ILE A 564 37.97 13.46 2.81
CA ILE A 564 37.75 12.02 2.82
C ILE A 564 36.80 11.64 1.68
N THR A 565 37.29 10.81 0.78
CA THR A 565 36.45 10.13 -0.22
C THR A 565 36.11 8.74 0.31
N GLN A 566 34.86 8.55 0.75
CA GLN A 566 34.41 7.29 1.34
C GLN A 566 34.48 6.14 0.32
N ASN A 567 34.68 4.91 0.82
CA ASN A 567 34.69 3.68 -0.01
C ASN A 567 33.45 2.81 0.28
N PRO A 568 32.26 3.17 -0.25
CA PRO A 568 31.04 2.40 -0.03
C PRO A 568 31.08 0.97 -0.59
N LEU A 569 32.02 0.68 -1.50
CA LEU A 569 32.26 -0.68 -2.03
C LEU A 569 33.05 -1.57 -1.07
N ARG A 570 33.68 -0.98 -0.05
CA ARG A 570 34.55 -1.65 0.94
C ARG A 570 35.59 -2.56 0.27
N THR A 571 35.98 -2.22 -0.96
CA THR A 571 36.81 -3.05 -1.83
C THR A 571 38.09 -2.30 -2.14
N PHE A 572 39.20 -3.01 -2.05
CA PHE A 572 40.56 -2.52 -2.29
C PHE A 572 41.33 -3.51 -3.15
N ARG A 573 42.27 -3.03 -3.95
CA ARG A 573 43.26 -3.93 -4.58
C ARG A 573 44.35 -4.27 -3.57
N GLN A 574 45.01 -5.40 -3.77
CA GLN A 574 46.14 -5.81 -2.94
C GLN A 574 47.30 -4.80 -2.99
N SER A 575 47.40 -4.03 -4.08
CA SER A 575 48.35 -2.93 -4.25
C SER A 575 47.93 -1.62 -3.56
N ASP A 576 46.68 -1.52 -3.10
CA ASP A 576 46.15 -0.29 -2.51
C ASP A 576 46.43 -0.26 -1.00
N PHE A 577 46.40 0.95 -0.43
CA PHE A 577 46.28 1.10 1.01
C PHE A 577 44.80 1.09 1.41
N LEU A 578 44.48 0.38 2.49
CA LEU A 578 43.22 0.58 3.18
C LEU A 578 43.32 1.86 4.00
N HIS A 579 42.58 2.89 3.59
CA HIS A 579 42.48 4.14 4.34
C HIS A 579 41.36 4.04 5.37
N LEU A 580 41.71 4.28 6.64
CA LEU A 580 40.81 4.18 7.77
C LEU A 580 40.73 5.52 8.50
N TYR A 581 39.53 5.94 8.89
CA TYR A 581 39.27 7.08 9.77
C TYR A 581 38.33 6.71 10.91
N PHE A 582 38.57 7.19 12.13
CA PHE A 582 37.63 7.10 13.26
C PHE A 582 37.93 8.14 14.35
N GLU A 583 36.96 8.37 15.24
CA GLU A 583 37.06 9.31 16.37
C GLU A 583 36.95 8.57 17.71
N ILE A 584 37.65 9.08 18.71
CA ILE A 584 37.76 8.57 20.07
C ILE A 584 37.27 9.66 21.03
N TYR A 585 36.48 9.27 22.03
CA TYR A 585 35.87 10.19 22.98
C TYR A 585 35.98 9.71 24.42
N GLY A 586 35.94 10.66 25.35
CA GLY A 586 35.97 10.36 26.78
C GLY A 586 37.38 10.03 27.28
N LEU A 587 38.39 10.64 26.66
CA LEU A 587 39.75 10.55 27.12
C LEU A 587 39.94 11.45 28.35
N THR A 588 40.62 10.92 29.35
CA THR A 588 40.92 11.63 30.60
C THR A 588 42.35 12.15 30.60
N HIS A 589 42.58 13.20 31.38
CA HIS A 589 43.89 13.79 31.58
C HIS A 589 44.56 13.28 32.86
N ASP A 590 45.88 13.12 32.81
CA ASP A 590 46.74 12.96 33.97
C ASP A 590 46.88 14.29 34.74
N ASP A 591 47.60 14.25 35.86
CA ASP A 591 47.84 15.42 36.72
C ASP A 591 48.61 16.56 36.00
N PHE A 592 49.17 16.30 34.82
CA PHE A 592 49.89 17.25 33.98
C PHE A 592 49.07 17.73 32.76
N GLY A 593 47.80 17.34 32.66
CA GLY A 593 46.94 17.68 31.53
C GLY A 593 47.15 16.81 30.29
N ARG A 594 47.94 15.73 30.38
CA ARG A 594 48.24 14.83 29.26
C ARG A 594 47.31 13.63 29.27
N THR A 595 47.04 13.12 28.09
CA THR A 595 46.18 11.98 27.83
C THR A 595 47.02 10.91 27.16
N ASP A 596 46.96 9.69 27.71
CA ASP A 596 47.64 8.50 27.18
C ASP A 596 46.60 7.43 26.83
N TYR A 597 46.64 6.92 25.60
CA TYR A 597 45.81 5.80 25.15
C TYR A 597 46.53 4.98 24.10
N ASP A 598 46.12 3.71 24.00
CA ASP A 598 46.62 2.76 23.02
C ASP A 598 45.56 2.48 21.96
N VAL A 599 45.93 2.60 20.69
CA VAL A 599 45.15 2.07 19.57
C VAL A 599 45.80 0.80 19.08
N SER A 600 45.02 -0.27 18.94
CA SER A 600 45.44 -1.46 18.22
C SER A 600 44.43 -1.95 17.21
N TYR A 601 44.93 -2.55 16.13
CA TYR A 601 44.08 -3.14 15.10
C TYR A 601 44.58 -4.51 14.67
N ARG A 602 43.68 -5.30 14.08
CA ARG A 602 43.92 -6.66 13.62
C ARG A 602 43.16 -6.93 12.33
N VAL A 603 43.86 -7.51 11.34
CA VAL A 603 43.28 -7.95 10.06
C VAL A 603 43.33 -9.48 10.00
N GLY A 604 42.22 -10.10 9.61
CA GLY A 604 42.13 -11.54 9.44
C GLY A 604 40.86 -11.97 8.72
N TRP A 605 40.68 -13.27 8.52
CA TRP A 605 39.43 -13.81 7.98
C TRP A 605 38.28 -13.64 8.99
N PRO A 606 37.08 -13.30 8.51
CA PRO A 606 35.88 -13.34 9.34
C PRO A 606 35.47 -14.79 9.65
N ARG A 607 34.60 -14.99 10.64
CA ARG A 607 33.90 -16.28 10.83
C ARG A 607 32.77 -16.38 9.81
N ASP A 608 32.54 -17.57 9.26
CA ASP A 608 31.52 -17.79 8.20
C ASP A 608 30.11 -17.32 8.59
N GLU A 609 29.77 -17.39 9.88
CA GLU A 609 28.45 -16.96 10.41
C GLU A 609 28.33 -15.44 10.64
N GLU A 610 29.42 -14.68 10.51
CA GLU A 610 29.51 -13.26 10.91
C GLU A 610 29.49 -12.26 9.74
N VAL A 611 29.58 -12.72 8.48
CA VAL A 611 29.65 -11.84 7.30
C VAL A 611 28.31 -11.69 6.62
N ASP A 612 27.80 -10.46 6.59
CA ASP A 612 26.74 -10.09 5.67
C ASP A 612 27.33 -9.94 4.25
N ALA A 613 27.27 -11.01 3.46
CA ALA A 613 27.78 -11.03 2.09
C ALA A 613 27.11 -9.97 1.20
N SER A 614 25.91 -9.49 1.55
CA SER A 614 25.23 -8.43 0.80
C SER A 614 25.99 -7.10 0.77
N LEU A 615 26.89 -6.87 1.74
CA LEU A 615 27.79 -5.71 1.78
C LEU A 615 28.76 -5.64 0.60
N PHE A 616 29.03 -6.77 -0.06
CA PHE A 616 29.98 -6.88 -1.18
C PHE A 616 29.34 -7.32 -2.49
N LEU A 617 28.03 -7.61 -2.48
CA LEU A 617 27.28 -7.97 -3.67
C LEU A 617 26.98 -6.70 -4.48
N ALA A 618 27.92 -6.31 -5.32
CA ALA A 618 27.60 -5.54 -6.52
C ALA A 618 27.48 -6.53 -7.69
N LEU A 619 26.27 -6.64 -8.24
CA LEU A 619 25.98 -7.24 -9.56
C LEU A 619 26.01 -8.78 -9.64
N GLU A 620 24.92 -9.46 -9.27
CA GLU A 620 24.38 -10.61 -10.04
C GLU A 620 22.97 -11.03 -9.57
N LYS A 621 22.09 -11.37 -10.51
CA LYS A 621 20.73 -11.91 -10.30
C LYS A 621 20.74 -13.41 -9.92
N SER A 622 21.85 -13.96 -9.43
CA SER A 622 22.03 -15.41 -9.23
C SER A 622 22.76 -15.75 -7.93
N ASP A 623 22.10 -16.61 -7.15
CA ASP A 623 22.60 -17.47 -6.08
C ASP A 623 23.69 -16.92 -5.15
N ALA A 624 23.23 -16.39 -4.01
CA ALA A 624 24.02 -16.08 -2.81
C ALA A 624 24.90 -17.25 -2.31
N GLN A 625 24.63 -18.49 -2.74
CA GLN A 625 25.39 -19.67 -2.36
C GLN A 625 26.65 -19.93 -3.21
N LEU A 626 26.78 -19.32 -4.41
CA LEU A 626 27.87 -19.67 -5.34
C LEU A 626 29.15 -18.84 -5.15
N LEU A 627 29.08 -17.66 -4.53
CA LEU A 627 30.26 -16.81 -4.25
C LEU A 627 30.96 -17.14 -2.93
N ILE A 628 30.22 -17.61 -1.92
CA ILE A 628 30.82 -18.16 -0.68
C ILE A 628 31.68 -19.41 -1.01
N THR A 629 31.37 -20.12 -2.10
CA THR A 629 32.07 -21.35 -2.51
C THR A 629 33.17 -21.16 -3.56
N LYS A 630 33.43 -19.94 -4.08
CA LYS A 630 34.46 -19.73 -5.12
C LYS A 630 35.59 -18.75 -4.82
N SER A 631 35.67 -18.19 -3.61
CA SER A 631 36.90 -17.55 -3.14
C SER A 631 37.17 -17.88 -1.67
N GLY A 632 37.81 -19.03 -1.43
CA GLY A 632 38.64 -19.27 -0.25
C GLY A 632 37.96 -19.30 1.11
N LEU A 633 37.19 -20.35 1.39
CA LEU A 633 36.99 -20.79 2.78
C LEU A 633 38.37 -21.15 3.36
N ALA A 634 38.69 -20.64 4.54
CA ALA A 634 39.98 -20.86 5.19
C ALA A 634 40.27 -22.36 5.36
N PRO A 635 41.41 -22.90 4.89
CA PRO A 635 41.85 -24.23 5.29
C PRO A 635 42.26 -24.13 6.77
N ASP A 636 41.43 -24.69 7.65
CA ASP A 636 41.65 -24.89 9.09
C ASP A 636 42.27 -23.69 9.86
N GLY A 637 41.40 -22.88 10.46
CA GLY A 637 41.75 -21.99 11.57
C GLY A 637 41.94 -20.50 11.22
N PHE A 638 41.56 -19.65 12.17
CA PHE A 638 41.76 -18.20 12.18
C PHE A 638 43.21 -17.84 11.84
N ARG A 639 43.47 -17.34 10.62
CA ARG A 639 44.76 -16.74 10.25
C ARG A 639 44.64 -15.23 10.26
N ASN A 640 45.32 -14.59 11.22
CA ASN A 640 45.55 -13.15 11.20
C ASN A 640 46.75 -12.82 10.30
N TYR A 641 46.74 -11.65 9.69
CA TYR A 641 47.80 -11.22 8.75
C TYR A 641 48.73 -10.19 9.37
N GLN A 642 50.03 -10.36 9.17
CA GLN A 642 51.02 -9.27 9.35
C GLN A 642 50.87 -8.25 8.24
N VAL A 643 50.15 -7.19 8.57
CA VAL A 643 49.99 -6.00 7.73
C VAL A 643 50.90 -4.89 8.23
N ASN A 644 51.64 -4.30 7.31
CA ASN A 644 52.35 -3.06 7.58
C ASN A 644 51.36 -1.90 7.55
N TYR A 645 51.77 -0.75 8.08
CA TYR A 645 50.99 0.46 7.97
C TYR A 645 51.91 1.64 7.74
N VAL A 646 51.33 2.70 7.20
CA VAL A 646 51.95 4.00 7.07
C VAL A 646 51.09 4.97 7.86
N LEU A 647 51.57 5.36 9.05
CA LEU A 647 50.97 6.48 9.76
C LEU A 647 51.41 7.77 9.04
N PRO A 648 50.48 8.71 8.82
CA PRO A 648 50.86 10.08 8.49
C PRO A 648 51.80 10.64 9.56
N GLU A 649 52.65 11.61 9.23
CA GLU A 649 53.44 12.34 10.22
C GLU A 649 52.49 13.08 11.18
N GLN A 650 52.12 12.42 12.28
CA GLN A 650 51.45 13.05 13.41
C GLN A 650 52.48 13.22 14.53
N PRO A 651 52.68 14.44 15.04
CA PRO A 651 53.79 14.75 15.95
C PRO A 651 53.78 14.01 17.30
N HIS A 652 52.72 13.25 17.61
CA HIS A 652 52.43 12.70 18.94
C HIS A 652 52.23 11.18 18.98
N LEU A 653 52.47 10.44 17.88
CA LEU A 653 52.29 8.99 17.83
C LEU A 653 53.62 8.23 17.99
N VAL A 654 53.70 7.37 19.01
CA VAL A 654 54.83 6.46 19.22
C VAL A 654 54.41 5.04 18.81
N GLN A 655 55.08 4.52 17.79
CA GLN A 655 54.85 3.17 17.27
C GLN A 655 55.61 2.13 18.10
N LYS A 656 54.91 1.09 18.57
CA LYS A 656 55.52 -0.11 19.15
C LYS A 656 54.99 -1.37 18.47
N ARG A 657 55.90 -2.28 18.11
CA ARG A 657 55.56 -3.59 17.53
C ARG A 657 55.19 -4.55 18.67
N GLY A 658 53.98 -5.12 18.62
CA GLY A 658 53.56 -6.18 19.54
C GLY A 658 54.41 -7.45 19.40
N ASN A 659 54.52 -8.23 20.47
CA ASN A 659 55.48 -9.34 20.62
C ASN A 659 54.93 -10.74 20.28
N ASN A 660 53.75 -10.87 19.66
CA ASN A 660 53.12 -12.17 19.39
C ASN A 660 53.21 -12.58 17.91
N ASP A 661 53.85 -13.72 17.63
CA ASP A 661 54.05 -14.28 16.28
C ASP A 661 52.77 -14.74 15.55
N THR A 662 51.60 -14.66 16.20
CA THR A 662 50.30 -15.09 15.63
C THR A 662 49.25 -13.96 15.54
N GLU A 663 49.58 -12.76 16.04
CA GLU A 663 48.70 -11.60 16.00
C GLU A 663 49.49 -10.36 15.60
N THR A 664 49.05 -9.73 14.53
CA THR A 664 49.47 -8.36 14.21
C THR A 664 48.67 -7.44 15.09
N GLU A 665 49.22 -7.14 16.25
CA GLU A 665 48.75 -6.04 17.08
C GLU A 665 49.76 -4.91 16.92
N VAL A 666 49.32 -3.87 16.22
CA VAL A 666 50.06 -2.61 16.16
C VAL A 666 49.56 -1.76 17.29
N THR A 667 50.40 -1.46 18.28
CA THR A 667 50.06 -0.50 19.32
C THR A 667 50.59 0.86 18.91
N VAL A 668 49.67 1.80 18.74
CA VAL A 668 49.99 3.21 18.61
C VAL A 668 49.72 3.88 19.95
N ASN A 669 50.78 4.35 20.60
CA ASN A 669 50.71 5.10 21.84
C ASN A 669 50.63 6.59 21.49
N TYR A 670 49.62 7.28 21.99
CA TYR A 670 49.46 8.72 21.79
C TYR A 670 49.63 9.47 23.11
N GLU A 671 50.41 10.55 23.09
CA GLU A 671 50.49 11.53 24.17
C GLU A 671 50.03 12.91 23.67
N GLY A 672 48.86 13.38 24.12
CA GLY A 672 48.34 14.71 23.78
C GLY A 672 47.44 15.29 24.88
N ASP A 673 46.91 16.49 24.71
CA ASP A 673 46.17 17.24 25.75
C ASP A 673 44.66 17.36 25.46
N ARG A 674 44.13 16.58 24.51
CA ARG A 674 42.73 16.62 24.09
C ARG A 674 41.88 15.53 24.76
N THR A 675 40.64 15.88 25.08
CA THR A 675 39.64 14.94 25.64
C THR A 675 38.94 14.06 24.60
N ASN A 676 39.05 14.44 23.33
CA ASN A 676 38.60 13.69 22.16
C ASN A 676 39.70 13.76 21.09
N GLU A 677 39.82 12.72 20.27
CA GLU A 677 40.84 12.67 19.21
C GLU A 677 40.33 11.94 17.97
N PHE A 678 40.91 12.22 16.79
CA PHE A 678 40.64 11.47 15.57
C PHE A 678 41.90 10.77 15.07
N ILE A 679 41.71 9.60 14.47
CA ILE A 679 42.79 8.79 13.91
C ILE A 679 42.49 8.55 12.44
N TYR A 680 43.52 8.77 11.61
CA TYR A 680 43.53 8.31 10.23
C TYR A 680 44.81 7.53 9.94
N MET A 681 44.69 6.40 9.25
CA MET A 681 45.82 5.51 8.97
C MET A 681 45.67 4.78 7.64
N ASN A 682 46.82 4.39 7.08
CA ASN A 682 46.91 3.61 5.86
C ASN A 682 47.45 2.22 6.19
N ILE A 683 46.67 1.17 5.94
CA ILE A 683 47.08 -0.22 6.16
C ILE A 683 47.52 -0.81 4.81
N ASP A 684 48.74 -1.33 4.75
CA ASP A 684 49.31 -1.98 3.57
C ASP A 684 48.66 -3.36 3.37
N LEU A 685 47.96 -3.52 2.26
CA LEU A 685 47.25 -4.76 1.92
C LEU A 685 48.12 -5.75 1.12
N SER A 686 49.38 -5.43 0.81
CA SER A 686 50.24 -6.28 -0.04
C SER A 686 50.40 -7.71 0.47
N GLN A 687 50.32 -7.92 1.78
CA GLN A 687 50.41 -9.24 2.43
C GLN A 687 49.05 -9.87 2.75
N VAL A 688 47.94 -9.17 2.47
CA VAL A 688 46.58 -9.65 2.68
C VAL A 688 46.12 -10.37 1.41
N PRO A 689 45.78 -11.67 1.48
CA PRO A 689 45.30 -12.43 0.33
C PRO A 689 43.98 -11.89 -0.23
N VAL A 690 43.71 -12.19 -1.49
CA VAL A 690 42.41 -11.92 -2.13
C VAL A 690 41.29 -12.62 -1.36
N GLY A 691 40.22 -11.89 -1.06
CA GLY A 691 39.07 -12.40 -0.30
C GLY A 691 38.41 -11.35 0.59
N ILE A 692 37.41 -11.77 1.36
CA ILE A 692 36.74 -10.92 2.35
C ILE A 692 37.45 -11.07 3.69
N HIS A 693 37.78 -9.94 4.31
CA HIS A 693 38.51 -9.83 5.56
C HIS A 693 37.75 -9.00 6.57
N GLN A 694 38.08 -9.22 7.84
CA GLN A 694 37.62 -8.45 8.97
C GLN A 694 38.76 -7.60 9.52
N LEU A 695 38.46 -6.34 9.80
CA LEU A 695 39.31 -5.42 10.53
C LEU A 695 38.69 -5.16 11.90
N HIS A 696 39.43 -5.51 12.96
CA HIS A 696 39.11 -5.15 14.34
C HIS A 696 39.96 -3.96 14.76
N VAL A 697 39.34 -2.93 15.31
CA VAL A 697 40.01 -1.76 15.89
C VAL A 697 39.66 -1.71 17.37
N THR A 698 40.67 -1.56 18.21
CA THR A 698 40.58 -1.53 19.68
C THR A 698 41.26 -0.27 20.20
N VAL A 699 40.59 0.43 21.11
CA VAL A 699 41.17 1.55 21.86
C VAL A 699 41.18 1.18 23.33
N ARG A 700 42.31 1.40 24.01
CA ARG A 700 42.46 1.20 25.45
C ARG A 700 42.88 2.52 26.11
N HIS A 701 42.22 2.87 27.20
CA HIS A 701 42.53 4.07 27.99
C HIS A 701 42.16 3.83 29.46
N MET A 702 43.11 4.03 30.37
CA MET A 702 42.90 3.92 31.83
C MET A 702 42.20 2.62 32.28
N GLY A 703 42.58 1.49 31.66
CA GLY A 703 41.99 0.17 31.95
C GLY A 703 40.64 -0.10 31.27
N ASN A 704 40.01 0.90 30.67
CA ASN A 704 38.85 0.72 29.80
C ASN A 704 39.28 0.29 28.40
N ARG A 705 38.43 -0.48 27.73
CA ARG A 705 38.65 -0.96 26.36
C ARG A 705 37.36 -0.82 25.57
N ILE A 706 37.45 -0.28 24.35
CA ILE A 706 36.37 -0.32 23.36
C ILE A 706 36.90 -0.92 22.06
N SER A 707 36.05 -1.69 21.37
CA SER A 707 36.40 -2.28 20.08
C SER A 707 35.25 -2.11 19.08
N ARG A 708 35.61 -1.93 17.82
CA ARG A 708 34.70 -1.97 16.66
C ARG A 708 35.29 -2.89 15.60
N GLN A 709 34.41 -3.50 14.84
CA GLN A 709 34.78 -4.38 13.74
C GLN A 709 34.13 -3.90 12.45
N MET A 710 34.78 -4.18 11.33
CA MET A 710 34.25 -3.93 10.00
C MET A 710 34.78 -4.94 9.00
N TYR A 711 34.10 -5.08 7.87
CA TYR A 711 34.50 -5.98 6.80
C TYR A 711 34.94 -5.19 5.57
N PHE A 712 35.92 -5.74 4.85
CA PHE A 712 36.40 -5.24 3.57
C PHE A 712 36.81 -6.40 2.66
N ARG A 713 36.93 -6.14 1.35
CA ARG A 713 37.34 -7.13 0.36
C ARG A 713 38.64 -6.69 -0.31
N VAL A 714 39.57 -7.63 -0.43
CA VAL A 714 40.83 -7.47 -1.19
C VAL A 714 40.70 -8.21 -2.52
N MET A 715 41.06 -7.52 -3.59
CA MET A 715 41.06 -8.02 -4.97
C MET A 715 42.47 -7.96 -5.56
N GLU A 716 42.70 -8.70 -6.65
CA GLU A 716 43.97 -8.65 -7.41
C GLU A 716 44.29 -7.24 -7.95
#